data_AF-A0A5J5VMN4-F1
#
_entry.id   AF-A0A5J5VMN4-F1
#
_cell.length_a   1.000
_cell.length_b   1.000
_cell.length_c   1.000
_cell.angle_alpha   90.00
_cell.angle_beta   90.00
_cell.angle_gamma   90.00
#
_symmetry.space_group_name_H-M   'P 1'
#
loop_
_entity.id
_entity.type
_entity.pdbx_description
1 polymer ?
#
loop_
_entity_poly.entity_id
_entity_poly.type
_entity_poly.pdbx_seq_one_letter_code
_entity_poly.pdbx_strand_id
1 'polypeptide(L)'
;MWKLKVAEGVDGPYLYSTNNYVGRQTWEFDPDSGTPEERAQVEEARKNFYKNRHHVKPSADLLWRMQFLKEKNFKQSIPAVKIDDGEQITYEKATTTLRRAVHFFSALQASDGHWPAENAGPLFFLPPLVFSMYITGHLNTVFPEEHRREILRYIYYHQNEDGGWGLHIEGHSTMFCTALSYICMRILGEGPDGGLDNACARARKWILDHGSVTHMPSWGKTWLSILGVFDWSGCNPMPPEFWLLPSFLPMHPAKMWCYCRMVYMPMSYLYGKRFVGPITPLIEQLREELYLQPYNEINWKKIRHLCAPEDIYYPHPLIQDLMWDSLYICTEPLLTRWPFNKLIRERALQVTMKHIHYEDENSRYITIGCVEKVLCMLACWAEEPNSDYFKKHLARIPDYLWVAEDGMKMQSFGSQQWDTGFAIQALLASNLTDEIGPVLKRGHDFIKKSQVKDNPSGDFKQMFRHISKGSWTFSDQDHGWQVSDCTAEGLKCCLLMSMLPPEIVGEKMEPQQLYDAVNVILSLQSQNGGLAAWEPAGAQEWLEMLNPTEFFADIVIEHEYIECTASSIHALVMFKKLYPGHRKKEIDNFITNAVHYLEDIQMPDGSWYGNWGVCFTYGTWFALGGLAAAGKTYTNCEAMRRVLIS
;
A
#
# COMPACT_ATOMS: atom_id res chain seq x y z
N MET A 1 -14.47 -7.26 -22.85
CA MET A 1 -13.79 -8.01 -21.79
C MET A 1 -12.59 -7.19 -21.30
N TRP A 2 -12.32 -7.22 -20.00
CA TRP A 2 -11.14 -6.58 -19.42
C TRP A 2 -9.87 -7.38 -19.75
N LYS A 3 -8.80 -6.69 -20.13
CA LYS A 3 -7.48 -7.27 -20.40
C LYS A 3 -6.44 -6.67 -19.47
N LEU A 4 -5.59 -7.52 -18.91
CA LEU A 4 -4.41 -7.07 -18.18
C LEU A 4 -3.29 -6.78 -19.18
N LYS A 5 -2.75 -5.57 -19.16
CA LYS A 5 -1.55 -5.17 -19.91
C LYS A 5 -0.35 -5.18 -18.99
N VAL A 6 0.76 -5.75 -19.46
CA VAL A 6 2.00 -5.87 -18.71
C VAL A 6 3.16 -5.30 -19.51
N ALA A 7 4.00 -4.50 -18.84
CA ALA A 7 5.16 -3.85 -19.43
C ALA A 7 4.85 -2.99 -20.66
N GLU A 8 3.62 -2.45 -20.72
CA GLU A 8 3.17 -1.55 -21.77
C GLU A 8 3.23 -0.08 -21.29
N GLY A 9 3.74 0.78 -22.17
CA GLY A 9 3.83 2.21 -21.97
C GLY A 9 4.61 2.86 -23.11
N VAL A 10 4.36 4.14 -23.36
CA VAL A 10 5.09 4.92 -24.36
C VAL A 10 5.51 6.21 -23.69
N ASP A 11 6.82 6.48 -23.70
CA ASP A 11 7.34 7.72 -23.15
C ASP A 11 6.75 8.91 -23.89
N GLY A 12 6.21 9.83 -23.09
CA GLY A 12 5.59 11.04 -23.54
C GLY A 12 5.70 12.14 -22.49
N PRO A 13 5.08 13.30 -22.71
CA PRO A 13 5.18 14.43 -21.80
C PRO A 13 4.58 14.15 -20.40
N TYR A 14 3.65 13.19 -20.30
CA TYR A 14 2.90 12.93 -19.07
C TYR A 14 3.13 11.55 -18.45
N LEU A 15 3.73 10.62 -19.19
CA LEU A 15 4.02 9.27 -18.73
C LEU A 15 5.42 8.91 -19.22
N TYR A 16 6.27 8.46 -18.30
CA TYR A 16 7.63 8.09 -18.59
C TYR A 16 8.10 7.04 -17.58
N SER A 17 9.07 6.23 -17.98
CA SER A 17 9.62 5.17 -17.14
C SER A 17 11.15 5.20 -17.09
N THR A 18 11.68 4.69 -15.99
CA THR A 18 13.12 4.55 -15.73
C THR A 18 13.64 3.14 -16.06
N ASN A 19 12.76 2.19 -16.36
CA ASN A 19 13.11 0.80 -16.69
C ASN A 19 12.35 0.24 -17.92
N ASN A 20 11.84 1.11 -18.79
CA ASN A 20 10.99 0.75 -19.94
C ASN A 20 9.70 0.02 -19.52
N TYR A 21 9.04 0.50 -18.47
CA TYR A 21 7.76 0.01 -17.96
C TYR A 21 7.76 -1.42 -17.42
N VAL A 22 8.93 -2.03 -17.21
CA VAL A 22 9.04 -3.38 -16.65
C VAL A 22 8.41 -3.41 -15.25
N GLY A 23 7.48 -4.35 -15.03
CA GLY A 23 6.66 -4.44 -13.82
C GLY A 23 5.33 -3.70 -13.91
N ARG A 24 5.15 -2.76 -14.84
CA ARG A 24 3.89 -2.01 -14.94
C ARG A 24 2.74 -2.94 -15.32
N GLN A 25 1.64 -2.85 -14.57
CA GLN A 25 0.43 -3.64 -14.76
C GLN A 25 -0.81 -2.72 -14.77
N THR A 26 -1.58 -2.74 -15.87
CA THR A 26 -2.78 -1.90 -16.02
C THR A 26 -3.91 -2.65 -16.69
N TRP A 27 -5.16 -2.31 -16.38
CA TRP A 27 -6.34 -2.94 -16.97
C TRP A 27 -6.98 -2.08 -18.05
N GLU A 28 -7.33 -2.69 -19.19
CA GLU A 28 -8.02 -2.02 -20.29
C GLU A 28 -9.30 -2.79 -20.67
N PHE A 29 -10.38 -2.07 -20.94
CA PHE A 29 -11.62 -2.68 -21.43
C PHE A 29 -11.69 -2.66 -22.96
N ASP A 30 -11.93 -3.82 -23.55
CA ASP A 30 -12.11 -3.99 -25.00
C ASP A 30 -13.47 -4.68 -25.26
N PRO A 31 -14.48 -4.00 -25.84
CA PRO A 31 -15.82 -4.56 -26.05
C PRO A 31 -15.83 -5.75 -27.04
N ASP A 32 -14.86 -5.82 -27.94
CA ASP A 32 -14.76 -6.84 -28.98
C ASP A 32 -13.90 -8.03 -28.53
N SER A 33 -13.17 -7.89 -27.41
CA SER A 33 -12.37 -8.97 -26.86
C SER A 33 -13.18 -10.13 -26.27
N GLY A 34 -12.64 -11.34 -26.44
CA GLY A 34 -13.08 -12.57 -25.81
C GLY A 34 -14.23 -13.25 -26.55
N THR A 35 -14.16 -14.57 -26.68
CA THR A 35 -15.24 -15.39 -27.24
C THR A 35 -16.47 -15.38 -26.31
N PRO A 36 -17.67 -15.75 -26.81
CA PRO A 36 -18.85 -15.88 -25.96
C PRO A 36 -18.62 -16.77 -24.73
N GLU A 37 -17.86 -17.86 -24.88
CA GLU A 37 -17.52 -18.79 -23.80
C GLU A 37 -16.61 -18.15 -22.75
N GLU A 38 -15.61 -17.35 -23.16
CA GLU A 38 -14.75 -16.63 -22.23
C GLU A 38 -15.52 -15.59 -21.42
N ARG A 39 -16.38 -14.82 -22.11
CA ARG A 39 -17.24 -13.85 -21.44
C ARG A 39 -18.16 -14.56 -20.44
N ALA A 40 -18.70 -15.73 -20.80
CA ALA A 40 -19.52 -16.53 -19.90
C ALA A 40 -18.73 -17.06 -18.68
N GLN A 41 -17.46 -17.46 -18.86
CA GLN A 41 -16.60 -17.89 -17.74
C GLN A 41 -16.32 -16.76 -16.75
N VAL A 42 -16.06 -15.55 -17.25
CA VAL A 42 -15.87 -14.35 -16.41
C VAL A 42 -17.16 -14.04 -15.63
N GLU A 43 -18.32 -14.09 -16.27
CA GLU A 43 -19.60 -13.88 -15.59
C GLU A 43 -19.91 -14.98 -14.56
N GLU A 44 -19.52 -16.23 -14.83
CA GLU A 44 -19.69 -17.31 -13.85
C GLU A 44 -18.76 -17.12 -12.64
N ALA A 45 -17.52 -16.69 -12.83
CA ALA A 45 -16.62 -16.35 -11.73
C ALA A 45 -17.21 -15.25 -10.84
N ARG A 46 -17.77 -14.19 -11.44
CA ARG A 46 -18.44 -13.10 -10.73
C ARG A 46 -19.66 -13.55 -9.94
N LYS A 47 -20.49 -14.42 -10.54
CA LYS A 47 -21.66 -14.99 -9.85
C LYS A 47 -21.25 -15.91 -8.72
N ASN A 48 -20.20 -16.71 -8.91
CA ASN A 48 -19.68 -17.59 -7.89
C ASN A 48 -19.12 -16.80 -6.70
N PHE A 49 -18.36 -15.73 -6.96
CA PHE A 49 -17.92 -14.82 -5.91
C PHE A 49 -19.13 -14.23 -5.16
N TYR A 50 -20.10 -13.64 -5.87
CA TYR A 50 -21.27 -13.03 -5.25
C TYR A 50 -22.03 -13.98 -4.31
N LYS A 51 -22.22 -15.23 -4.72
CA LYS A 51 -22.90 -16.25 -3.89
C LYS A 51 -22.14 -16.60 -2.62
N ASN A 52 -20.81 -16.49 -2.63
CA ASN A 52 -19.93 -16.91 -1.55
C ASN A 52 -19.28 -15.76 -0.77
N ARG A 53 -19.55 -14.50 -1.13
CA ARG A 53 -18.87 -13.29 -0.62
C ARG A 53 -18.84 -13.15 0.91
N HIS A 54 -19.80 -13.72 1.62
CA HIS A 54 -19.85 -13.69 3.08
C HIS A 54 -19.05 -14.82 3.76
N HIS A 55 -18.65 -15.83 2.99
CA HIS A 55 -17.81 -16.94 3.44
C HIS A 55 -16.34 -16.78 3.02
N VAL A 56 -16.12 -16.22 1.83
CA VAL A 56 -14.80 -15.92 1.28
C VAL A 56 -14.83 -14.49 0.77
N LYS A 57 -14.11 -13.61 1.48
CA LYS A 57 -14.10 -12.18 1.22
C LYS A 57 -13.01 -11.76 0.22
N PRO A 58 -11.78 -12.30 0.26
CA PRO A 58 -10.77 -11.93 -0.74
C PRO A 58 -11.07 -12.51 -2.12
N SER A 59 -10.73 -11.77 -3.18
CA SER A 59 -10.77 -12.28 -4.55
C SER A 59 -9.65 -13.30 -4.77
N ALA A 60 -9.84 -14.21 -5.73
CA ALA A 60 -8.87 -15.20 -6.16
C ALA A 60 -8.22 -14.83 -7.50
N ASP A 61 -8.38 -13.58 -7.96
CA ASP A 61 -7.68 -13.02 -9.11
C ASP A 61 -7.94 -13.80 -10.41
N LEU A 62 -9.16 -14.32 -10.56
CA LEU A 62 -9.47 -15.33 -11.56
C LEU A 62 -9.41 -14.78 -12.99
N LEU A 63 -9.76 -13.51 -13.18
CA LEU A 63 -9.87 -12.90 -14.50
C LEU A 63 -8.53 -12.88 -15.24
N TRP A 64 -7.44 -12.47 -14.61
CA TRP A 64 -6.13 -12.46 -15.27
C TRP A 64 -5.53 -13.87 -15.34
N ARG A 65 -5.76 -14.71 -14.32
CA ARG A 65 -5.29 -16.11 -14.33
C ARG A 65 -5.87 -16.87 -15.51
N MET A 66 -7.18 -16.72 -15.79
CA MET A 66 -7.84 -17.31 -16.96
C MET A 66 -7.18 -16.86 -18.27
N GLN A 67 -6.88 -15.56 -18.41
CA GLN A 67 -6.22 -15.01 -19.60
C GLN A 67 -4.83 -15.63 -19.79
N PHE A 68 -3.99 -15.60 -18.76
CA PHE A 68 -2.59 -16.04 -18.86
C PHE A 68 -2.46 -17.55 -19.11
N LEU A 69 -3.29 -18.35 -18.44
CA LEU A 69 -3.32 -19.80 -18.68
C LEU A 69 -3.76 -20.11 -20.11
N LYS A 70 -4.73 -19.36 -20.64
CA LYS A 70 -5.17 -19.52 -22.03
C LYS A 70 -4.12 -19.09 -23.03
N GLU A 71 -3.51 -17.92 -22.87
CA GLU A 71 -2.46 -17.40 -23.75
C GLU A 71 -1.28 -18.38 -23.88
N LYS A 72 -0.93 -19.04 -22.77
CA LYS A 72 0.13 -20.06 -22.73
C LYS A 72 -0.35 -21.46 -23.13
N ASN A 73 -1.61 -21.62 -23.53
CA ASN A 73 -2.28 -22.90 -23.79
C ASN A 73 -2.03 -23.94 -22.68
N PHE A 74 -1.99 -23.46 -21.43
CA PHE A 74 -1.65 -24.28 -20.29
C PHE A 74 -2.74 -25.31 -20.02
N LYS A 75 -2.32 -26.57 -19.85
CA LYS A 75 -3.16 -27.66 -19.38
C LYS A 75 -2.46 -28.32 -18.22
N GLN A 76 -3.14 -28.40 -17.08
CA GLN A 76 -2.61 -29.09 -15.91
C GLN A 76 -2.62 -30.61 -16.20
N SER A 77 -1.48 -31.14 -16.63
CA SER A 77 -1.30 -32.56 -16.96
C SER A 77 -1.04 -33.42 -15.72
N ILE A 78 -0.61 -32.81 -14.61
CA ILE A 78 -0.32 -33.51 -13.36
C ILE A 78 -1.64 -33.66 -12.58
N PRO A 79 -2.11 -34.90 -12.32
CA PRO A 79 -3.35 -35.12 -11.58
C PRO A 79 -3.31 -34.51 -10.18
N ALA A 80 -4.45 -34.04 -9.71
CA ALA A 80 -4.57 -33.60 -8.32
C ALA A 80 -4.46 -34.82 -7.39
N VAL A 81 -3.57 -34.74 -6.41
CA VAL A 81 -3.48 -35.72 -5.34
C VAL A 81 -4.58 -35.42 -4.32
N LYS A 82 -5.45 -36.39 -4.05
CA LYS A 82 -6.41 -36.34 -2.94
C LYS A 82 -5.85 -37.16 -1.79
N ILE A 83 -5.98 -36.62 -0.58
CA ILE A 83 -5.57 -37.27 0.66
C ILE A 83 -6.82 -37.39 1.51
N ASP A 84 -7.20 -38.61 1.84
CA ASP A 84 -8.37 -38.87 2.70
C ASP A 84 -8.02 -38.63 4.18
N ASP A 85 -9.04 -38.40 5.01
CA ASP A 85 -8.83 -38.17 6.44
C ASP A 85 -8.16 -39.38 7.11
N GLY A 86 -7.12 -39.13 7.89
CA GLY A 86 -6.27 -40.16 8.50
C GLY A 86 -5.27 -40.84 7.56
N GLU A 87 -5.24 -40.51 6.27
CA GLU A 87 -4.29 -41.09 5.32
C GLU A 87 -2.87 -40.50 5.48
N GLN A 88 -1.84 -41.35 5.47
CA GLN A 88 -0.45 -40.91 5.58
C GLN A 88 -0.01 -40.14 4.33
N ILE A 89 0.60 -38.95 4.56
CA ILE A 89 1.21 -38.14 3.50
C ILE A 89 2.57 -38.75 3.12
N THR A 90 2.69 -39.26 1.90
CA THR A 90 3.94 -39.83 1.39
C THR A 90 4.79 -38.78 0.67
N TYR A 91 6.10 -39.02 0.56
CA TYR A 91 7.03 -38.17 -0.19
C TYR A 91 6.59 -37.98 -1.66
N GLU A 92 6.11 -39.05 -2.29
CA GLU A 92 5.62 -39.03 -3.68
C GLU A 92 4.38 -38.13 -3.84
N LYS A 93 3.42 -38.22 -2.91
CA LYS A 93 2.23 -37.36 -2.90
C LYS A 93 2.58 -35.90 -2.73
N ALA A 94 3.47 -35.59 -1.79
CA ALA A 94 3.96 -34.23 -1.55
C ALA A 94 4.69 -33.68 -2.78
N THR A 95 5.62 -34.45 -3.35
CA THR A 95 6.41 -34.06 -4.53
C THR A 95 5.55 -33.88 -5.77
N THR A 96 4.57 -34.76 -5.99
CA THR A 96 3.62 -34.65 -7.12
C THR A 96 2.77 -33.38 -6.99
N THR A 97 2.31 -33.07 -5.78
CA THR A 97 1.54 -31.84 -5.50
C THR A 97 2.41 -30.60 -5.68
N LEU A 98 3.66 -30.62 -5.19
CA LEU A 98 4.62 -29.53 -5.38
C LEU A 98 4.92 -29.30 -6.86
N ARG A 99 5.25 -30.34 -7.63
CA ARG A 99 5.49 -30.23 -9.08
C ARG A 99 4.26 -29.68 -9.80
N ARG A 100 3.06 -30.15 -9.45
CA ARG A 100 1.78 -29.62 -9.98
C ARG A 100 1.64 -28.12 -9.73
N ALA A 101 1.94 -27.66 -8.51
CA ALA A 101 1.88 -26.25 -8.14
C ALA A 101 2.95 -25.41 -8.85
N VAL A 102 4.18 -25.90 -8.95
CA VAL A 102 5.30 -25.24 -9.63
C VAL A 102 4.98 -25.00 -11.11
N HIS A 103 4.45 -26.00 -11.81
CA HIS A 103 4.05 -25.87 -13.22
C HIS A 103 2.89 -24.88 -13.41
N PHE A 104 1.89 -24.93 -12.53
CA PHE A 104 0.77 -23.99 -12.57
C PHE A 104 1.23 -22.56 -12.31
N PHE A 105 1.99 -22.34 -11.24
CA PHE A 105 2.46 -21.02 -10.85
C PHE A 105 3.45 -20.44 -11.87
N SER A 106 4.29 -21.28 -12.48
CA SER A 106 5.16 -20.91 -13.61
C SER A 106 4.36 -20.41 -14.82
N ALA A 107 3.21 -21.02 -15.10
CA ALA A 107 2.33 -20.59 -16.18
C ALA A 107 1.62 -19.25 -15.89
N LEU A 108 1.63 -18.78 -14.65
CA LEU A 108 1.08 -17.48 -14.27
C LEU A 108 2.09 -16.33 -14.36
N GLN A 109 3.38 -16.61 -14.62
CA GLN A 109 4.38 -15.55 -14.81
C GLN A 109 4.06 -14.68 -16.03
N ALA A 110 4.19 -13.37 -15.89
CA ALA A 110 4.05 -12.42 -17.00
C ALA A 110 5.24 -12.47 -17.98
N SER A 111 5.07 -11.79 -19.12
CA SER A 111 6.04 -11.77 -20.22
C SER A 111 7.36 -11.09 -19.87
N ASP A 112 7.33 -10.08 -19.01
CA ASP A 112 8.50 -9.35 -18.51
C ASP A 112 9.19 -10.04 -17.31
N GLY A 113 8.60 -11.12 -16.78
CA GLY A 113 9.19 -11.98 -15.76
C GLY A 113 8.61 -11.86 -14.36
N HIS A 114 7.72 -10.89 -14.10
CA HIS A 114 7.08 -10.76 -12.79
C HIS A 114 5.80 -11.61 -12.66
N TRP A 115 5.23 -11.68 -11.46
CA TRP A 115 3.91 -12.24 -11.21
C TRP A 115 2.92 -11.12 -10.88
N PRO A 116 1.95 -10.81 -11.77
CA PRO A 116 0.91 -9.83 -11.48
C PRO A 116 0.06 -10.28 -10.30
N ALA A 117 -0.32 -9.34 -9.44
CA ALA A 117 -1.15 -9.61 -8.29
C ALA A 117 -1.94 -8.38 -7.85
N GLU A 118 -3.13 -8.65 -7.29
CA GLU A 118 -3.89 -7.70 -6.50
C GLU A 118 -3.13 -7.30 -5.23
N ASN A 119 -3.00 -6.00 -4.96
CA ASN A 119 -2.52 -5.47 -3.68
C ASN A 119 -3.53 -4.48 -3.06
N ALA A 120 -4.71 -4.99 -2.71
CA ALA A 120 -5.83 -4.23 -2.18
C ALA A 120 -6.41 -4.88 -0.91
N GLY A 121 -7.57 -4.42 -0.47
CA GLY A 121 -8.24 -4.89 0.75
C GLY A 121 -8.87 -3.75 1.54
N PRO A 122 -8.18 -2.62 1.75
CA PRO A 122 -8.78 -1.45 2.38
C PRO A 122 -9.90 -0.82 1.53
N LEU A 123 -11.03 -0.51 2.16
CA LEU A 123 -12.24 -0.04 1.46
C LEU A 123 -12.31 1.50 1.31
N PHE A 124 -11.34 2.23 1.87
CA PHE A 124 -11.23 3.68 1.75
C PHE A 124 -10.28 4.16 0.63
N PHE A 125 -9.71 3.26 -0.18
CA PHE A 125 -8.78 3.64 -1.26
C PHE A 125 -9.49 4.26 -2.46
N LEU A 126 -10.50 3.58 -2.99
CA LEU A 126 -11.18 3.98 -4.23
C LEU A 126 -12.12 5.18 -4.09
N PRO A 127 -12.94 5.33 -3.02
CA PRO A 127 -13.89 6.45 -2.93
C PRO A 127 -13.23 7.83 -3.06
N PRO A 128 -12.11 8.14 -2.38
CA PRO A 128 -11.42 9.41 -2.56
C PRO A 128 -10.95 9.71 -3.99
N LEU A 129 -10.55 8.68 -4.75
CA LEU A 129 -10.19 8.84 -6.15
C LEU A 129 -11.42 9.25 -6.98
N VAL A 130 -12.57 8.60 -6.74
CA VAL A 130 -13.85 8.97 -7.37
C VAL A 130 -14.25 10.40 -7.02
N PHE A 131 -14.06 10.82 -5.76
CA PHE A 131 -14.35 12.18 -5.31
C PHE A 131 -13.46 13.19 -6.03
N SER A 132 -12.17 12.90 -6.14
CA SER A 132 -11.22 13.76 -6.83
C SER A 132 -11.53 13.87 -8.32
N MET A 133 -11.92 12.77 -8.99
CA MET A 133 -12.34 12.82 -10.38
C MET A 133 -13.66 13.58 -10.58
N TYR A 134 -14.55 13.54 -9.59
CA TYR A 134 -15.75 14.38 -9.58
C TYR A 134 -15.42 15.87 -9.44
N ILE A 135 -14.61 16.24 -8.44
CA ILE A 135 -14.20 17.61 -8.15
C ILE A 135 -13.48 18.25 -9.34
N THR A 136 -12.57 17.50 -9.97
CA THR A 136 -11.74 17.98 -11.08
C THR A 136 -12.47 17.96 -12.42
N GLY A 137 -13.68 17.40 -12.52
CA GLY A 137 -14.44 17.28 -13.76
C GLY A 137 -13.98 16.14 -14.70
N HIS A 138 -13.13 15.22 -14.24
CA HIS A 138 -12.56 14.14 -15.04
C HIS A 138 -13.29 12.79 -14.89
N LEU A 139 -14.37 12.72 -14.12
CA LEU A 139 -15.10 11.48 -13.82
C LEU A 139 -15.49 10.66 -15.04
N ASN A 140 -16.00 11.29 -16.11
CA ASN A 140 -16.40 10.57 -17.33
C ASN A 140 -15.22 10.08 -18.17
N THR A 141 -14.09 10.79 -18.11
CA THR A 141 -12.89 10.45 -18.88
C THR A 141 -12.09 9.34 -18.22
N VAL A 142 -11.95 9.39 -16.89
CA VAL A 142 -11.19 8.40 -16.11
C VAL A 142 -12.03 7.18 -15.79
N PHE A 143 -13.33 7.35 -15.54
CA PHE A 143 -14.27 6.26 -15.30
C PHE A 143 -15.40 6.25 -16.32
N PRO A 144 -15.14 5.75 -17.55
CA PRO A 144 -16.18 5.37 -18.51
C PRO A 144 -17.18 4.36 -17.92
N GLU A 145 -18.30 4.15 -18.60
CA GLU A 145 -19.40 3.27 -18.17
C GLU A 145 -18.95 1.92 -17.60
N GLU A 146 -18.03 1.25 -18.29
CA GLU A 146 -17.52 -0.06 -17.89
C GLU A 146 -16.69 -0.02 -16.62
N HIS A 147 -15.90 1.03 -16.39
CA HIS A 147 -15.19 1.24 -15.13
C HIS A 147 -16.20 1.42 -13.99
N ARG A 148 -17.22 2.26 -14.19
CA ARG A 148 -18.26 2.50 -13.17
C ARG A 148 -18.99 1.22 -12.80
N ARG A 149 -19.32 0.39 -13.79
CA ARG A 149 -19.96 -0.90 -13.58
C ARG A 149 -19.11 -1.82 -12.70
N GLU A 150 -17.82 -1.90 -12.96
CA GLU A 150 -16.90 -2.71 -12.14
C GLU A 150 -16.68 -2.12 -10.75
N ILE A 151 -16.59 -0.80 -10.62
CA ILE A 151 -16.44 -0.11 -9.33
C ILE A 151 -17.68 -0.35 -8.46
N LEU A 152 -18.87 -0.14 -9.02
CA LEU A 152 -20.14 -0.39 -8.32
C LEU A 152 -20.26 -1.86 -7.95
N ARG A 153 -19.85 -2.80 -8.82
CA ARG A 153 -19.80 -4.23 -8.49
C ARG A 153 -18.94 -4.50 -7.24
N TYR A 154 -17.73 -3.93 -7.18
CA TYR A 154 -16.86 -4.07 -6.01
C TYR A 154 -17.53 -3.54 -4.74
N ILE A 155 -18.13 -2.34 -4.80
CA ILE A 155 -18.85 -1.77 -3.66
C ILE A 155 -19.99 -2.68 -3.20
N TYR A 156 -20.81 -3.19 -4.12
CA TYR A 156 -21.95 -4.05 -3.76
C TYR A 156 -21.53 -5.40 -3.19
N TYR A 157 -20.45 -5.98 -3.72
CA TYR A 157 -19.99 -7.30 -3.33
C TYR A 157 -19.35 -7.31 -1.95
N HIS A 158 -18.89 -6.15 -1.47
CA HIS A 158 -18.28 -5.99 -0.15
C HIS A 158 -19.16 -5.23 0.85
N GLN A 159 -20.45 -5.00 0.54
CA GLN A 159 -21.40 -4.49 1.53
C GLN A 159 -21.72 -5.58 2.56
N ASN A 160 -21.54 -5.27 3.84
CA ASN A 160 -21.90 -6.14 4.95
C ASN A 160 -23.42 -6.31 5.05
N GLU A 161 -23.85 -7.36 5.76
CA GLU A 161 -25.29 -7.68 5.92
C GLU A 161 -26.09 -6.57 6.62
N ASP A 162 -25.43 -5.78 7.48
CA ASP A 162 -26.03 -4.62 8.17
C ASP A 162 -26.18 -3.38 7.27
N GLY A 163 -25.68 -3.43 6.03
CA GLY A 163 -25.73 -2.33 5.08
C GLY A 163 -24.51 -1.42 5.06
N GLY A 164 -23.51 -1.64 5.92
CA GLY A 164 -22.29 -0.85 5.99
C GLY A 164 -21.08 -1.49 5.28
N TRP A 165 -19.91 -0.86 5.44
CA TRP A 165 -18.61 -1.30 4.95
C TRP A 165 -17.56 -1.12 6.02
N GLY A 166 -16.65 -2.09 6.15
CA GLY A 166 -15.56 -2.02 7.11
C GLY A 166 -14.34 -1.27 6.60
N LEU A 167 -13.35 -1.10 7.47
CA LEU A 167 -12.07 -0.46 7.12
C LEU A 167 -11.33 -1.21 6.00
N HIS A 168 -11.50 -2.53 5.97
CA HIS A 168 -11.05 -3.46 4.94
C HIS A 168 -12.14 -4.49 4.65
N ILE A 169 -12.01 -5.27 3.57
CA ILE A 169 -13.00 -6.26 3.13
C ILE A 169 -13.44 -7.23 4.25
N GLU A 170 -12.54 -7.59 5.16
CA GLU A 170 -12.83 -8.49 6.29
C GLU A 170 -13.48 -7.82 7.51
N GLY A 171 -13.43 -6.50 7.62
CA GLY A 171 -13.86 -5.76 8.80
C GLY A 171 -15.38 -5.62 8.97
N HIS A 172 -15.80 -5.38 10.20
CA HIS A 172 -17.16 -4.93 10.54
C HIS A 172 -17.40 -3.51 10.01
N SER A 173 -18.66 -3.12 9.86
CA SER A 173 -19.04 -1.82 9.30
C SER A 173 -18.56 -0.65 10.16
N THR A 174 -18.09 0.41 9.49
CA THR A 174 -17.51 1.64 10.09
C THR A 174 -18.17 2.88 9.50
N MET A 175 -18.21 4.00 10.23
CA MET A 175 -18.70 5.27 9.71
C MET A 175 -17.86 5.74 8.54
N PHE A 176 -16.54 5.57 8.63
CA PHE A 176 -15.61 6.01 7.59
C PHE A 176 -15.93 5.36 6.24
N CYS A 177 -15.81 4.04 6.15
CA CYS A 177 -15.99 3.36 4.88
C CYS A 177 -17.44 3.29 4.42
N THR A 178 -18.42 3.27 5.33
CA THR A 178 -19.84 3.28 4.94
C THR A 178 -20.24 4.59 4.28
N ALA A 179 -19.86 5.73 4.86
CA ALA A 179 -20.16 7.03 4.28
C ALA A 179 -19.40 7.26 2.96
N LEU A 180 -18.12 6.87 2.90
CA LEU A 180 -17.33 6.95 1.68
C LEU A 180 -17.95 6.11 0.54
N SER A 181 -18.32 4.87 0.82
CA SER A 181 -18.98 3.98 -0.15
C SER A 181 -20.34 4.52 -0.59
N TYR A 182 -21.15 5.05 0.33
CA TYR A 182 -22.42 5.69 -0.01
C TYR A 182 -22.23 6.85 -0.99
N ILE A 183 -21.37 7.81 -0.66
CA ILE A 183 -21.09 8.97 -1.50
C ILE A 183 -20.52 8.53 -2.86
N CYS A 184 -19.66 7.52 -2.87
CA CYS A 184 -19.10 6.96 -4.10
C CYS A 184 -20.20 6.43 -5.03
N MET A 185 -21.15 5.63 -4.51
CA MET A 185 -22.29 5.16 -5.29
C MET A 185 -23.13 6.33 -5.84
N ARG A 186 -23.40 7.34 -5.02
CA ARG A 186 -24.17 8.54 -5.42
C ARG A 186 -23.47 9.32 -6.54
N ILE A 187 -22.15 9.52 -6.46
CA ILE A 187 -21.34 10.17 -7.50
C ILE A 187 -21.32 9.37 -8.81
N LEU A 188 -21.30 8.04 -8.71
CA LEU A 188 -21.31 7.15 -9.87
C LEU A 188 -22.68 6.98 -10.54
N GLY A 189 -23.72 7.59 -9.97
CA GLY A 189 -25.05 7.75 -10.58
C GLY A 189 -26.17 6.96 -9.91
N GLU A 190 -25.89 6.21 -8.84
CA GLU A 190 -26.94 5.52 -8.10
C GLU A 190 -27.81 6.52 -7.34
N GLY A 191 -29.12 6.30 -7.31
CA GLY A 191 -30.07 7.09 -6.51
C GLY A 191 -29.93 6.88 -4.99
N PRO A 192 -30.61 7.70 -4.17
CA PRO A 192 -30.62 7.52 -2.71
C PRO A 192 -31.20 6.16 -2.29
N ASP A 193 -32.13 5.61 -3.07
CA ASP A 193 -32.70 4.27 -2.87
C ASP A 193 -32.24 3.29 -3.96
N GLY A 194 -31.11 3.58 -4.61
CA GLY A 194 -30.53 2.78 -5.69
C GLY A 194 -29.52 1.72 -5.22
N GLY A 195 -28.82 1.15 -6.19
CA GLY A 195 -27.83 0.10 -6.02
C GLY A 195 -28.41 -1.32 -5.95
N LEU A 196 -27.52 -2.31 -6.05
CA LEU A 196 -27.89 -3.72 -5.92
C LEU A 196 -28.48 -3.97 -4.51
N ASP A 197 -29.65 -4.60 -4.44
CA ASP A 197 -30.36 -4.89 -3.19
C ASP A 197 -30.59 -3.64 -2.30
N ASN A 198 -30.88 -2.49 -2.91
CA ASN A 198 -31.06 -1.18 -2.24
C ASN A 198 -29.85 -0.77 -1.40
N ALA A 199 -28.64 -1.03 -1.89
CA ALA A 199 -27.39 -0.76 -1.19
C ALA A 199 -27.31 0.66 -0.61
N CYS A 200 -27.74 1.68 -1.37
CA CYS A 200 -27.74 3.07 -0.91
C CYS A 200 -28.68 3.30 0.28
N ALA A 201 -29.90 2.77 0.24
CA ALA A 201 -30.87 2.96 1.33
C ALA A 201 -30.39 2.30 2.63
N ARG A 202 -29.81 1.09 2.54
CA ARG A 202 -29.25 0.39 3.71
C ARG A 202 -28.06 1.14 4.29
N ALA A 203 -27.15 1.61 3.43
CA ALA A 203 -26.01 2.42 3.83
C ALA A 203 -26.41 3.72 4.52
N ARG A 204 -27.36 4.48 3.93
CA ARG A 204 -27.87 5.71 4.53
C ARG A 204 -28.52 5.44 5.88
N LYS A 205 -29.32 4.37 5.99
CA LYS A 205 -29.91 3.96 7.27
C LYS A 205 -28.81 3.67 8.30
N TRP A 206 -27.81 2.88 7.95
CA TRP A 206 -26.69 2.57 8.83
C TRP A 206 -25.99 3.86 9.30
N ILE A 207 -25.66 4.78 8.39
CA ILE A 207 -25.03 6.07 8.71
C ILE A 207 -25.87 6.87 9.72
N LEU A 208 -27.17 7.00 9.48
CA LEU A 208 -28.04 7.81 10.35
C LEU A 208 -28.26 7.15 11.72
N ASP A 209 -28.35 5.83 11.78
CA ASP A 209 -28.50 5.08 13.04
C ASP A 209 -27.23 5.18 13.93
N HIS A 210 -26.05 5.40 13.35
CA HIS A 210 -24.76 5.50 14.05
C HIS A 210 -24.29 6.95 14.26
N GLY A 211 -25.23 7.91 14.34
CA GLY A 211 -24.93 9.30 14.68
C GLY A 211 -24.60 10.21 13.49
N SER A 212 -24.83 9.74 12.27
CA SER A 212 -24.59 10.47 11.02
C SER A 212 -23.10 10.78 10.77
N VAL A 213 -22.78 11.37 9.61
CA VAL A 213 -21.39 11.77 9.30
C VAL A 213 -20.83 12.86 10.23
N THR A 214 -21.58 13.33 11.23
CA THR A 214 -21.00 14.10 12.34
C THR A 214 -20.00 13.27 13.17
N HIS A 215 -20.16 11.95 13.25
CA HIS A 215 -19.26 11.04 13.96
C HIS A 215 -18.13 10.48 13.07
N MET A 216 -17.87 11.13 11.93
CA MET A 216 -16.81 10.73 11.02
C MET A 216 -15.41 10.85 11.68
N PRO A 217 -14.49 9.87 11.54
CA PRO A 217 -13.09 10.05 11.97
C PRO A 217 -12.36 11.13 11.16
N SER A 218 -11.18 11.53 11.63
CA SER A 218 -10.41 12.68 11.11
C SER A 218 -10.18 12.66 9.59
N TRP A 219 -9.75 11.53 9.02
CA TRP A 219 -9.52 11.39 7.58
C TRP A 219 -10.81 11.52 6.76
N GLY A 220 -11.91 10.97 7.26
CA GLY A 220 -13.22 11.12 6.64
C GLY A 220 -13.69 12.58 6.67
N LYS A 221 -13.55 13.27 7.81
CA LYS A 221 -13.86 14.70 7.93
C LYS A 221 -13.08 15.52 6.89
N THR A 222 -11.79 15.24 6.71
CA THR A 222 -10.96 15.89 5.68
C THR A 222 -11.52 15.68 4.28
N TRP A 223 -11.83 14.44 3.88
CA TRP A 223 -12.40 14.16 2.55
C TRP A 223 -13.78 14.77 2.35
N LEU A 224 -14.64 14.72 3.37
CA LEU A 224 -15.97 15.33 3.31
C LEU A 224 -15.90 16.86 3.24
N SER A 225 -14.91 17.48 3.88
CA SER A 225 -14.66 18.93 3.75
C SER A 225 -14.11 19.32 2.39
N ILE A 226 -13.18 18.53 1.85
CA ILE A 226 -12.69 18.69 0.47
C ILE A 226 -13.85 18.59 -0.53
N LEU A 227 -14.75 17.62 -0.36
CA LEU A 227 -15.91 17.43 -1.23
C LEU A 227 -16.98 18.53 -1.06
N GLY A 228 -17.01 19.20 0.09
CA GLY A 228 -17.98 20.23 0.43
C GLY A 228 -19.24 19.71 1.11
N VAL A 229 -19.25 18.48 1.63
CA VAL A 229 -20.36 17.93 2.42
C VAL A 229 -20.13 18.06 3.93
N PHE A 230 -19.03 18.64 4.38
CA PHE A 230 -18.69 18.88 5.80
C PHE A 230 -17.91 20.19 5.95
N ASP A 231 -18.12 20.98 7.00
CA ASP A 231 -17.42 22.26 7.17
C ASP A 231 -16.03 22.08 7.82
N TRP A 232 -14.99 22.73 7.27
CA TRP A 232 -13.62 22.66 7.80
C TRP A 232 -13.51 23.06 9.29
N SER A 233 -14.42 23.88 9.82
CA SER A 233 -14.44 24.26 11.23
C SER A 233 -14.81 23.10 12.17
N GLY A 234 -15.31 21.99 11.63
CA GLY A 234 -15.55 20.73 12.34
C GLY A 234 -14.40 19.73 12.25
N CYS A 235 -13.26 20.11 11.67
CA CYS A 235 -12.04 19.30 11.66
C CYS A 235 -11.07 19.76 12.77
N ASN A 236 -10.25 18.83 13.29
CA ASN A 236 -9.07 19.21 14.06
C ASN A 236 -8.05 19.92 13.14
N PRO A 237 -7.29 20.92 13.65
CA PRO A 237 -6.36 21.66 12.81
C PRO A 237 -5.24 20.81 12.21
N MET A 238 -4.98 20.99 10.90
CA MET A 238 -3.84 20.43 10.17
C MET A 238 -2.98 21.55 9.58
N PRO A 239 -2.27 22.33 10.41
CA PRO A 239 -1.60 23.55 9.96
C PRO A 239 -0.41 23.25 9.03
N PRO A 240 -0.35 23.82 7.81
CA PRO A 240 0.82 23.66 6.94
C PRO A 240 2.09 24.29 7.53
N GLU A 241 1.98 25.16 8.54
CA GLU A 241 3.13 25.73 9.26
C GLU A 241 4.01 24.68 9.92
N PHE A 242 3.49 23.47 10.12
CA PHE A 242 4.24 22.30 10.56
C PHE A 242 5.49 22.03 9.70
N TRP A 243 5.43 22.31 8.39
CA TRP A 243 6.53 22.14 7.44
C TRP A 243 7.62 23.22 7.54
N LEU A 244 7.41 24.27 8.35
CA LEU A 244 8.40 25.31 8.62
C LEU A 244 9.16 25.11 9.92
N LEU A 245 8.84 24.05 10.69
CA LEU A 245 9.48 23.78 11.96
C LEU A 245 10.99 23.61 11.80
N PRO A 246 11.82 24.11 12.73
CA PRO A 246 13.26 23.82 12.73
C PRO A 246 13.57 22.34 12.97
N SER A 247 14.57 21.80 12.27
CA SER A 247 14.98 20.39 12.31
C SER A 247 15.41 19.87 13.69
N PHE A 248 15.83 20.76 14.59
CA PHE A 248 16.20 20.38 15.96
C PHE A 248 14.97 20.01 16.83
N LEU A 249 13.76 20.43 16.45
CA LEU A 249 12.56 20.10 17.24
C LEU A 249 12.22 18.60 17.15
N PRO A 250 11.72 17.98 18.24
CA PRO A 250 11.34 16.56 18.23
C PRO A 250 10.25 16.22 17.21
N MET A 251 9.24 17.09 17.09
CA MET A 251 8.09 16.93 16.18
C MET A 251 8.38 17.40 14.74
N HIS A 252 9.65 17.49 14.33
CA HIS A 252 9.96 17.92 12.97
C HIS A 252 9.47 16.89 11.94
N PRO A 253 8.81 17.28 10.83
CA PRO A 253 8.22 16.33 9.88
C PRO A 253 9.18 15.27 9.33
N ALA A 254 10.47 15.62 9.14
CA ALA A 254 11.50 14.68 8.68
C ALA A 254 11.78 13.50 9.64
N LYS A 255 11.33 13.59 10.89
CA LYS A 255 11.49 12.53 11.90
C LYS A 255 10.25 11.63 11.99
N MET A 256 9.16 12.01 11.34
CA MET A 256 7.94 11.21 11.32
C MET A 256 8.07 10.10 10.29
N TRP A 257 7.33 9.01 10.52
CA TRP A 257 7.19 7.92 9.56
C TRP A 257 6.77 8.44 8.19
N CYS A 258 7.33 7.85 7.13
CA CYS A 258 7.15 8.30 5.76
C CYS A 258 5.68 8.33 5.35
N TYR A 259 4.91 7.27 5.58
CA TYR A 259 3.49 7.26 5.25
C TYR A 259 2.71 8.35 5.98
N CYS A 260 2.96 8.56 7.27
CA CYS A 260 2.25 9.58 8.04
C CYS A 260 2.55 10.98 7.50
N ARG A 261 3.83 11.35 7.37
CA ARG A 261 4.16 12.69 6.86
C ARG A 261 3.66 12.88 5.43
N MET A 262 3.75 11.87 4.57
CA MET A 262 3.37 11.97 3.17
C MET A 262 1.86 12.09 2.98
N VAL A 263 1.04 11.47 3.84
CA VAL A 263 -0.42 11.67 3.82
C VAL A 263 -0.82 13.04 4.37
N TYR A 264 -0.26 13.45 5.52
CA TYR A 264 -0.62 14.73 6.15
C TYR A 264 -0.11 15.96 5.40
N MET A 265 0.90 15.81 4.53
CA MET A 265 1.44 16.89 3.70
C MET A 265 0.38 17.52 2.78
N PRO A 266 -0.20 16.81 1.80
CA PRO A 266 -1.26 17.37 0.96
C PRO A 266 -2.55 17.65 1.74
N MET A 267 -2.88 16.89 2.80
CA MET A 267 -4.02 17.24 3.67
C MET A 267 -3.84 18.62 4.32
N SER A 268 -2.66 18.91 4.85
CA SER A 268 -2.34 20.21 5.46
C SER A 268 -2.35 21.36 4.44
N TYR A 269 -1.94 21.09 3.19
CA TYR A 269 -2.03 22.06 2.10
C TYR A 269 -3.49 22.42 1.78
N LEU A 270 -4.34 21.40 1.59
CA LEU A 270 -5.76 21.57 1.28
C LEU A 270 -6.52 22.21 2.45
N TYR A 271 -6.24 21.78 3.69
CA TYR A 271 -6.75 22.42 4.91
C TYR A 271 -6.31 23.88 4.99
N GLY A 272 -5.01 24.14 4.78
CA GLY A 272 -4.43 25.48 4.86
C GLY A 272 -5.02 26.46 3.85
N LYS A 273 -5.34 25.99 2.64
CA LYS A 273 -6.10 26.71 1.61
C LYS A 273 -7.61 26.80 1.88
N ARG A 274 -8.14 26.02 2.82
CA ARG A 274 -9.59 25.78 3.00
C ARG A 274 -10.25 25.36 1.69
N PHE A 275 -9.59 24.45 0.97
CA PHE A 275 -10.06 23.98 -0.32
C PHE A 275 -11.41 23.27 -0.18
N VAL A 276 -12.36 23.63 -1.04
CA VAL A 276 -13.67 22.98 -1.16
C VAL A 276 -13.97 22.84 -2.65
N GLY A 277 -14.35 21.64 -3.07
CA GLY A 277 -14.76 21.37 -4.44
C GLY A 277 -16.07 22.09 -4.83
N PRO A 278 -16.49 21.97 -6.10
CA PRO A 278 -17.73 22.59 -6.56
C PRO A 278 -18.96 22.08 -5.79
N ILE A 279 -19.80 22.99 -5.29
CA ILE A 279 -21.09 22.66 -4.67
C ILE A 279 -22.12 22.45 -5.78
N THR A 280 -22.32 21.20 -6.18
CA THR A 280 -23.28 20.80 -7.21
C THR A 280 -24.63 20.40 -6.58
N PRO A 281 -25.70 20.22 -7.39
CA PRO A 281 -26.96 19.70 -6.87
C PRO A 281 -26.84 18.35 -6.14
N LEU A 282 -25.88 17.51 -6.54
CA LEU A 282 -25.62 16.24 -5.84
C LEU A 282 -25.01 16.49 -4.46
N ILE A 283 -24.07 17.44 -4.33
CA ILE A 283 -23.49 17.80 -3.05
C ILE A 283 -24.55 18.38 -2.10
N GLU A 284 -25.49 19.17 -2.62
CA GLU A 284 -26.64 19.66 -1.85
C GLU A 284 -27.53 18.52 -1.36
N GLN A 285 -27.87 17.55 -2.22
CA GLN A 285 -28.61 16.34 -1.82
C GLN A 285 -27.87 15.54 -0.74
N LEU A 286 -26.55 15.35 -0.88
CA LEU A 286 -25.76 14.63 0.13
C LEU A 286 -25.79 15.31 1.50
N ARG A 287 -25.87 16.66 1.55
CA ARG A 287 -26.03 17.41 2.81
C ARG A 287 -27.40 17.22 3.46
N GLU A 288 -28.41 16.80 2.70
CA GLU A 288 -29.73 16.43 3.23
C GLU A 288 -29.78 14.94 3.63
N GLU A 289 -29.06 14.08 2.91
CA GLU A 289 -29.10 12.62 3.07
C GLU A 289 -28.27 12.11 4.27
N LEU A 290 -27.17 12.80 4.62
CA LEU A 290 -26.13 12.28 5.54
C LEU A 290 -26.22 12.77 6.99
N TYR A 291 -27.22 13.60 7.31
CA TYR A 291 -27.33 14.29 8.61
C TYR A 291 -28.70 14.08 9.26
N LEU A 292 -28.70 13.95 10.59
CA LEU A 292 -29.93 13.87 11.40
C LEU A 292 -30.63 15.22 11.62
N GLN A 293 -29.92 16.31 11.31
CA GLN A 293 -30.40 17.69 11.45
C GLN A 293 -30.03 18.50 10.20
N PRO A 294 -30.71 19.63 9.93
CA PRO A 294 -30.38 20.49 8.79
C PRO A 294 -28.91 20.91 8.80
N TYR A 295 -28.25 20.80 7.65
CA TYR A 295 -26.80 21.06 7.50
C TYR A 295 -26.36 22.44 8.01
N ASN A 296 -27.20 23.46 7.79
CA ASN A 296 -26.95 24.84 8.20
C ASN A 296 -27.13 25.10 9.71
N GLU A 297 -27.76 24.19 10.44
CA GLU A 297 -27.96 24.28 11.89
C GLU A 297 -26.87 23.56 12.69
N ILE A 298 -25.93 22.90 12.00
CA ILE A 298 -24.85 22.12 12.62
C ILE A 298 -23.83 23.04 13.30
N ASN A 299 -23.57 22.78 14.59
CA ASN A 299 -22.48 23.43 15.33
C ASN A 299 -21.16 22.68 15.11
N TRP A 300 -20.53 22.93 13.97
CA TRP A 300 -19.29 22.29 13.53
C TRP A 300 -18.18 22.28 14.57
N LYS A 301 -18.03 23.37 15.35
CA LYS A 301 -16.97 23.47 16.37
C LYS A 301 -17.02 22.37 17.43
N LYS A 302 -18.23 21.87 17.75
CA LYS A 302 -18.47 20.81 18.73
C LYS A 302 -18.26 19.41 18.18
N ILE A 303 -18.12 19.27 16.86
CA ILE A 303 -18.06 17.98 16.16
C ILE A 303 -16.63 17.48 15.99
N ARG A 304 -15.63 18.37 16.16
CA ARG A 304 -14.20 18.07 15.96
C ARG A 304 -13.74 16.76 16.60
N HIS A 305 -14.17 16.54 17.84
CA HIS A 305 -13.77 15.39 18.65
C HIS A 305 -14.76 14.22 18.60
N LEU A 306 -15.87 14.33 17.86
CA LEU A 306 -16.81 13.22 17.71
C LEU A 306 -16.24 12.19 16.73
N CYS A 307 -16.25 10.93 17.13
CA CYS A 307 -15.89 9.79 16.30
C CYS A 307 -16.82 8.62 16.67
N ALA A 308 -17.27 7.87 15.67
CA ALA A 308 -18.12 6.72 15.88
C ALA A 308 -17.34 5.62 16.62
N PRO A 309 -17.92 4.94 17.62
CA PRO A 309 -17.22 3.92 18.39
C PRO A 309 -16.62 2.80 17.53
N GLU A 310 -17.26 2.46 16.41
CA GLU A 310 -16.85 1.42 15.47
C GLU A 310 -15.54 1.76 14.75
N ASP A 311 -15.18 3.05 14.67
CA ASP A 311 -13.97 3.58 14.03
C ASP A 311 -12.82 3.81 15.04
N ILE A 312 -13.07 3.72 16.35
CA ILE A 312 -12.04 4.00 17.37
C ILE A 312 -11.24 2.73 17.67
N TYR A 313 -10.03 2.66 17.11
CA TYR A 313 -9.00 1.67 17.46
C TYR A 313 -7.96 2.27 18.41
N TYR A 314 -7.56 3.52 18.18
CA TYR A 314 -6.56 4.26 18.94
C TYR A 314 -7.19 5.53 19.55
N PRO A 315 -7.70 5.48 20.80
CA PRO A 315 -8.37 6.62 21.40
C PRO A 315 -7.40 7.74 21.75
N HIS A 316 -7.82 8.99 21.53
CA HIS A 316 -7.01 10.16 21.83
C HIS A 316 -6.76 10.31 23.35
N PRO A 317 -5.51 10.45 23.81
CA PRO A 317 -5.25 10.85 25.18
C PRO A 317 -5.61 12.33 25.38
N LEU A 318 -6.02 12.71 26.59
CA LEU A 318 -6.44 14.08 26.94
C LEU A 318 -5.41 15.16 26.53
N ILE A 319 -4.12 14.85 26.60
CA ILE A 319 -3.06 15.79 26.21
C ILE A 319 -3.15 16.18 24.74
N GLN A 320 -3.59 15.25 23.88
CA GLN A 320 -3.74 15.45 22.46
C GLN A 320 -4.95 16.35 22.17
N ASP A 321 -6.08 16.11 22.83
CA ASP A 321 -7.27 16.97 22.74
C ASP A 321 -6.97 18.41 23.17
N LEU A 322 -6.24 18.58 24.29
CA LEU A 322 -5.79 19.89 24.76
C LEU A 322 -4.88 20.59 23.75
N MET A 323 -4.00 19.84 23.08
CA MET A 323 -3.13 20.37 22.03
C MET A 323 -3.96 20.84 20.83
N TRP A 324 -4.88 20.02 20.32
CA TRP A 324 -5.73 20.41 19.20
C TRP A 324 -6.66 21.58 19.52
N ASP A 325 -7.22 21.63 20.72
CA ASP A 325 -8.03 22.75 21.17
C ASP A 325 -7.22 24.03 21.29
N SER A 326 -5.98 23.94 21.78
CA SER A 326 -5.06 25.08 21.80
C SER A 326 -4.75 25.58 20.39
N LEU A 327 -4.45 24.65 19.47
CA LEU A 327 -4.23 24.98 18.05
C LEU A 327 -5.47 25.62 17.42
N TYR A 328 -6.65 25.09 17.70
CA TYR A 328 -7.90 25.56 17.10
C TYR A 328 -8.34 26.92 17.63
N ILE A 329 -8.23 27.14 18.95
CA ILE A 329 -8.72 28.36 19.62
C ILE A 329 -7.71 29.50 19.47
N CYS A 330 -6.41 29.20 19.55
CA CYS A 330 -5.36 30.22 19.60
C CYS A 330 -4.64 30.37 18.26
N THR A 331 -4.08 29.27 17.76
CA THR A 331 -3.14 29.28 16.63
C THR A 331 -3.84 29.54 15.30
N GLU A 332 -4.94 28.84 15.01
CA GLU A 332 -5.66 28.98 13.75
C GLU A 332 -6.19 30.40 13.53
N PRO A 333 -6.91 31.05 14.48
CA PRO A 333 -7.37 32.43 14.30
C PRO A 333 -6.24 33.44 14.12
N LEU A 334 -5.05 33.16 14.68
CA LEU A 334 -3.87 34.00 14.50
C LEU A 334 -3.30 33.85 13.08
N LEU A 335 -3.09 32.61 12.62
CA LEU A 335 -2.46 32.29 11.33
C LEU A 335 -3.38 32.55 10.13
N THR A 336 -4.70 32.58 10.32
CA THR A 336 -5.65 32.96 9.25
C THR A 336 -5.86 34.48 9.13
N ARG A 337 -5.25 35.30 10.00
CA ARG A 337 -5.40 36.77 9.98
C ARG A 337 -4.14 37.47 9.49
N TRP A 338 -4.32 38.66 8.93
CA TRP A 338 -3.20 39.53 8.58
C TRP A 338 -2.45 39.99 9.85
N PRO A 339 -1.10 40.04 9.87
CA PRO A 339 -0.18 39.78 8.75
C PRO A 339 0.28 38.31 8.65
N PHE A 340 0.00 37.46 9.64
CA PHE A 340 0.52 36.10 9.72
C PHE A 340 0.06 35.19 8.58
N ASN A 341 -1.17 35.39 8.08
CA ASN A 341 -1.66 34.67 6.91
C ASN A 341 -0.75 34.90 5.68
N LYS A 342 -0.41 36.15 5.42
CA LYS A 342 0.44 36.52 4.28
C LYS A 342 1.91 36.14 4.48
N LEU A 343 2.44 36.27 5.70
CA LEU A 343 3.87 36.08 5.96
C LEU A 343 4.25 34.64 6.32
N ILE A 344 3.33 33.88 6.93
CA ILE A 344 3.60 32.54 7.47
C ILE A 344 2.77 31.48 6.73
N ARG A 345 1.43 31.60 6.68
CA ARG A 345 0.57 30.59 6.05
C ARG A 345 0.86 30.44 4.56
N GLU A 346 0.96 31.53 3.81
CA GLU A 346 1.30 31.48 2.38
C GLU A 346 2.68 30.85 2.15
N ARG A 347 3.68 31.20 2.97
CA ARG A 347 5.02 30.60 2.91
C ARG A 347 4.97 29.11 3.23
N ALA A 348 4.20 28.71 4.23
CA ALA A 348 4.03 27.32 4.61
C ALA A 348 3.39 26.51 3.47
N LEU A 349 2.36 27.05 2.83
CA LEU A 349 1.73 26.44 1.65
C LEU A 349 2.73 26.27 0.48
N GLN A 350 3.57 27.27 0.22
CA GLN A 350 4.61 27.18 -0.81
C GLN A 350 5.65 26.09 -0.50
N VAL A 351 6.11 26.01 0.76
CA VAL A 351 7.04 24.96 1.19
C VAL A 351 6.39 23.58 1.08
N THR A 352 5.12 23.45 1.51
CA THR A 352 4.37 22.20 1.43
C THR A 352 4.26 21.74 -0.03
N MET A 353 3.86 22.63 -0.94
CA MET A 353 3.75 22.28 -2.36
C MET A 353 5.10 21.96 -3.01
N LYS A 354 6.18 22.60 -2.59
CA LYS A 354 7.54 22.22 -3.02
C LYS A 354 7.86 20.78 -2.66
N HIS A 355 7.47 20.30 -1.47
CA HIS A 355 7.67 18.90 -1.10
C HIS A 355 6.77 17.95 -1.90
N ILE A 356 5.51 18.34 -2.16
CA ILE A 356 4.59 17.56 -3.01
C ILE A 356 5.17 17.38 -4.41
N HIS A 357 5.53 18.47 -5.10
CA HIS A 357 6.14 18.40 -6.43
C HIS A 357 7.43 17.58 -6.46
N TYR A 358 8.26 17.69 -5.43
CA TYR A 358 9.48 16.91 -5.32
C TYR A 358 9.18 15.42 -5.21
N GLU A 359 8.20 15.03 -4.40
CA GLU A 359 7.81 13.63 -4.31
C GLU A 359 7.24 13.12 -5.64
N ASP A 360 6.35 13.89 -6.25
CA ASP A 360 5.71 13.54 -7.51
C ASP A 360 6.74 13.26 -8.61
N GLU A 361 7.77 14.10 -8.72
CA GLU A 361 8.85 13.90 -9.69
C GLU A 361 9.69 12.67 -9.37
N ASN A 362 10.06 12.46 -8.09
CA ASN A 362 10.93 11.37 -7.68
C ASN A 362 10.25 10.00 -7.71
N SER A 363 8.92 9.94 -7.60
CA SER A 363 8.12 8.72 -7.72
C SER A 363 7.43 8.57 -9.08
N ARG A 364 7.75 9.44 -10.05
CA ARG A 364 7.17 9.41 -11.40
C ARG A 364 5.64 9.45 -11.35
N TYR A 365 5.12 10.24 -10.39
CA TYR A 365 3.71 10.47 -10.10
C TYR A 365 2.97 9.20 -9.66
N ILE A 366 3.70 8.14 -9.28
CA ILE A 366 3.14 6.98 -8.58
C ILE A 366 2.93 7.37 -7.13
N THR A 367 3.88 8.05 -6.49
CA THR A 367 3.88 8.40 -5.06
C THR A 367 4.07 7.19 -4.13
N ILE A 368 4.12 7.36 -2.79
CA ILE A 368 4.43 6.25 -1.86
C ILE A 368 3.24 5.31 -1.64
N GLY A 369 2.01 5.76 -1.90
CA GLY A 369 0.80 5.00 -1.63
C GLY A 369 -0.47 5.62 -2.19
N CYS A 370 -1.54 4.85 -2.33
CA CYS A 370 -2.79 5.29 -2.96
C CYS A 370 -3.47 6.49 -2.29
N VAL A 371 -3.44 6.57 -0.96
CA VAL A 371 -4.06 7.68 -0.23
C VAL A 371 -3.34 8.99 -0.57
N GLU A 372 -2.00 8.96 -0.52
CA GLU A 372 -1.17 10.11 -0.85
C GLU A 372 -1.25 10.45 -2.34
N LYS A 373 -1.23 9.45 -3.22
CA LYS A 373 -1.42 9.62 -4.66
C LYS A 373 -2.62 10.52 -4.99
N VAL A 374 -3.78 10.23 -4.40
CA VAL A 374 -5.01 10.97 -4.68
C VAL A 374 -4.93 12.39 -4.10
N LEU A 375 -4.38 12.54 -2.90
CA LEU A 375 -4.24 13.84 -2.24
C LEU A 375 -3.25 14.76 -2.94
N CYS A 376 -2.06 14.26 -3.33
CA CYS A 376 -1.06 15.02 -4.07
C CYS A 376 -1.59 15.41 -5.46
N MET A 377 -2.25 14.49 -6.17
CA MET A 377 -2.93 14.80 -7.43
C MET A 377 -3.93 15.95 -7.27
N LEU A 378 -4.77 15.89 -6.25
CA LEU A 378 -5.76 16.94 -5.99
C LEU A 378 -5.10 18.25 -5.55
N ALA A 379 -4.02 18.20 -4.77
CA ALA A 379 -3.27 19.38 -4.36
C ALA A 379 -2.64 20.09 -5.57
N CYS A 380 -2.05 19.34 -6.51
CA CYS A 380 -1.53 19.84 -7.78
C CYS A 380 -2.63 20.48 -8.65
N TRP A 381 -3.82 19.87 -8.69
CA TRP A 381 -4.98 20.49 -9.36
C TRP A 381 -5.45 21.77 -8.65
N ALA A 382 -5.49 21.77 -7.32
CA ALA A 382 -5.89 22.91 -6.51
C ALA A 382 -4.87 24.06 -6.51
N GLU A 383 -3.61 23.77 -6.85
CA GLU A 383 -2.62 24.80 -7.20
C GLU A 383 -2.89 25.37 -8.58
N GLU A 384 -2.89 24.52 -9.60
CA GLU A 384 -3.10 24.90 -10.99
C GLU A 384 -3.77 23.75 -11.78
N PRO A 385 -5.08 23.87 -12.10
CA PRO A 385 -5.87 22.79 -12.71
C PRO A 385 -5.34 22.24 -14.04
N ASN A 386 -4.59 23.05 -14.80
CA ASN A 386 -4.07 22.70 -16.13
C ASN A 386 -2.55 22.42 -16.13
N SER A 387 -1.95 22.29 -14.94
CA SER A 387 -0.52 22.02 -14.79
C SER A 387 -0.12 20.67 -15.36
N ASP A 388 1.15 20.55 -15.76
CA ASP A 388 1.70 19.26 -16.19
C ASP A 388 1.85 18.29 -15.01
N TYR A 389 1.96 18.78 -13.77
CA TYR A 389 1.93 17.94 -12.57
C TYR A 389 0.62 17.16 -12.49
N PHE A 390 -0.52 17.83 -12.60
CA PHE A 390 -1.83 17.17 -12.58
C PHE A 390 -2.01 16.18 -13.74
N LYS A 391 -1.61 16.55 -14.97
CA LYS A 391 -1.72 15.66 -16.14
C LYS A 391 -0.86 14.40 -15.99
N LYS A 392 0.33 14.52 -15.40
CA LYS A 392 1.19 13.37 -15.07
C LYS A 392 0.57 12.49 -13.99
N HIS A 393 -0.12 13.07 -13.00
CA HIS A 393 -0.89 12.26 -12.07
C HIS A 393 -2.02 11.48 -12.76
N LEU A 394 -2.79 12.11 -13.63
CA LEU A 394 -3.88 11.45 -14.36
C LEU A 394 -3.38 10.24 -15.17
N ALA A 395 -2.23 10.38 -15.82
CA ALA A 395 -1.63 9.32 -16.63
C ALA A 395 -1.23 8.07 -15.81
N ARG A 396 -1.03 8.22 -14.50
CA ARG A 396 -0.67 7.13 -13.56
C ARG A 396 -1.85 6.56 -12.77
N ILE A 397 -3.09 7.05 -12.97
CA ILE A 397 -4.28 6.44 -12.33
C ILE A 397 -4.46 4.96 -12.70
N PRO A 398 -4.28 4.53 -13.97
CA PRO A 398 -4.47 3.13 -14.34
C PRO A 398 -3.58 2.15 -13.58
N ASP A 399 -2.39 2.58 -13.16
CA ASP A 399 -1.42 1.80 -12.38
C ASP A 399 -2.01 1.36 -11.00
N TYR A 400 -3.05 2.05 -10.54
CA TYR A 400 -3.73 1.83 -9.27
C TYR A 400 -5.05 1.05 -9.38
N LEU A 401 -5.53 0.76 -10.58
CA LEU A 401 -6.83 0.10 -10.77
C LEU A 401 -6.63 -1.38 -11.07
N TRP A 402 -7.33 -2.22 -10.31
CA TRP A 402 -7.25 -3.67 -10.44
C TRP A 402 -8.65 -4.27 -10.63
N VAL A 403 -8.80 -5.21 -11.58
CA VAL A 403 -10.07 -5.87 -11.89
C VAL A 403 -9.98 -7.35 -11.58
N ALA A 404 -10.89 -7.84 -10.72
CA ALA A 404 -11.05 -9.25 -10.41
C ALA A 404 -12.53 -9.66 -10.46
N GLU A 405 -12.85 -10.90 -10.06
CA GLU A 405 -14.23 -11.43 -10.09
C GLU A 405 -15.19 -10.71 -9.12
N ASP A 406 -14.66 -9.94 -8.19
CA ASP A 406 -15.41 -9.09 -7.28
C ASP A 406 -15.58 -7.64 -7.78
N GLY A 407 -14.96 -7.25 -8.89
CA GLY A 407 -15.09 -5.93 -9.50
C GLY A 407 -13.77 -5.16 -9.60
N MET A 408 -13.87 -3.85 -9.86
CA MET A 408 -12.72 -2.94 -9.95
C MET A 408 -12.50 -2.25 -8.62
N LYS A 409 -11.26 -2.31 -8.14
CA LYS A 409 -10.81 -1.70 -6.90
C LYS A 409 -9.58 -0.84 -7.14
N MET A 410 -9.30 0.03 -6.19
CA MET A 410 -8.01 0.72 -6.12
C MET A 410 -7.07 -0.08 -5.24
N GLN A 411 -5.90 -0.46 -5.74
CA GLN A 411 -4.82 -1.07 -4.96
C GLN A 411 -3.92 0.02 -4.34
N SER A 412 -3.10 -0.33 -3.34
CA SER A 412 -2.15 0.65 -2.78
C SER A 412 -1.17 1.13 -3.84
N PHE A 413 -0.60 0.18 -4.55
CA PHE A 413 0.16 0.21 -5.81
C PHE A 413 0.48 -1.29 -6.06
N GLY A 414 1.24 -1.68 -7.09
CA GLY A 414 1.53 -3.12 -7.28
C GLY A 414 2.45 -3.73 -6.21
N SER A 415 2.57 -5.05 -6.18
CA SER A 415 3.48 -5.83 -5.31
C SER A 415 4.52 -6.63 -6.11
N GLN A 416 4.81 -6.19 -7.33
CA GLN A 416 5.47 -6.99 -8.37
C GLN A 416 6.85 -7.49 -7.94
N GLN A 417 7.66 -6.65 -7.30
CA GLN A 417 8.99 -7.00 -6.83
C GLN A 417 8.95 -7.89 -5.60
N TRP A 418 8.03 -7.61 -4.67
CA TRP A 418 7.82 -8.45 -3.50
C TRP A 418 7.40 -9.88 -3.90
N ASP A 419 6.38 -9.99 -4.72
CA ASP A 419 5.84 -11.26 -5.19
C ASP A 419 6.86 -12.03 -6.01
N THR A 420 7.58 -11.35 -6.92
CA THR A 420 8.61 -12.00 -7.74
C THR A 420 9.80 -12.44 -6.92
N GLY A 421 10.17 -11.67 -5.89
CA GLY A 421 11.22 -12.01 -4.93
C GLY A 421 10.92 -13.32 -4.20
N PHE A 422 9.72 -13.48 -3.65
CA PHE A 422 9.33 -14.73 -2.99
C PHE A 422 9.03 -15.87 -3.95
N ALA A 423 8.40 -15.58 -5.10
CA ALA A 423 8.14 -16.56 -6.15
C ALA A 423 9.42 -17.28 -6.57
N ILE A 424 10.48 -16.52 -6.87
CA ILE A 424 11.78 -17.07 -7.25
C ILE A 424 12.35 -17.97 -6.16
N GLN A 425 12.33 -17.53 -4.90
CA GLN A 425 12.86 -18.32 -3.80
C GLN A 425 12.08 -19.63 -3.60
N ALA A 426 10.75 -19.58 -3.66
CA ALA A 426 9.91 -20.77 -3.58
C ALA A 426 10.17 -21.74 -4.75
N LEU A 427 10.29 -21.22 -5.97
CA LEU A 427 10.61 -22.02 -7.15
C LEU A 427 12.00 -22.66 -7.05
N LEU A 428 13.01 -21.94 -6.55
CA LEU A 428 14.35 -22.50 -6.30
C LEU A 428 14.32 -23.57 -5.21
N ALA A 429 13.58 -23.34 -4.11
CA ALA A 429 13.44 -24.30 -3.02
C ALA A 429 12.74 -25.60 -3.44
N SER A 430 12.01 -25.60 -4.56
CA SER A 430 11.37 -26.81 -5.10
C SER A 430 12.36 -27.84 -5.66
N ASN A 431 13.60 -27.45 -5.93
CA ASN A 431 14.62 -28.27 -6.61
C ASN A 431 14.17 -28.81 -7.99
N LEU A 432 13.26 -28.12 -8.67
CA LEU A 432 12.78 -28.46 -10.01
C LEU A 432 13.39 -27.55 -11.10
N THR A 433 14.56 -26.98 -10.86
CA THR A 433 15.19 -25.96 -11.73
C THR A 433 15.30 -26.40 -13.20
N ASP A 434 15.54 -27.69 -13.45
CA ASP A 434 15.66 -28.26 -14.79
C ASP A 434 14.34 -28.24 -15.57
N GLU A 435 13.20 -28.19 -14.88
CA GLU A 435 11.87 -28.12 -15.49
C GLU A 435 11.41 -26.67 -15.74
N ILE A 436 12.00 -25.69 -15.05
CA ILE A 436 11.54 -24.29 -15.02
C ILE A 436 12.61 -23.25 -15.36
N GLY A 437 13.74 -23.65 -15.95
CA GLY A 437 14.84 -22.74 -16.32
C GLY A 437 14.40 -21.44 -17.01
N PRO A 438 13.57 -21.47 -18.07
CA PRO A 438 13.07 -20.25 -18.72
C PRO A 438 12.28 -19.30 -17.81
N VAL A 439 11.56 -19.84 -16.82
CA VAL A 439 10.80 -19.07 -15.83
C VAL A 439 11.76 -18.36 -14.87
N LEU A 440 12.75 -19.08 -14.37
CA LEU A 440 13.80 -18.53 -13.51
C LEU A 440 14.60 -17.44 -14.23
N LYS A 441 14.95 -17.66 -15.50
CA LYS A 441 15.68 -16.69 -16.33
C LYS A 441 14.92 -15.36 -16.49
N ARG A 442 13.62 -15.43 -16.80
CA ARG A 442 12.79 -14.22 -16.91
C ARG A 442 12.61 -13.54 -15.56
N GLY A 443 12.37 -14.30 -14.49
CA GLY A 443 12.28 -13.76 -13.13
C GLY A 443 13.56 -13.04 -12.74
N HIS A 444 14.73 -13.62 -13.00
CA HIS A 444 16.02 -12.99 -12.72
C HIS A 444 16.24 -11.73 -13.56
N ASP A 445 15.83 -11.71 -14.83
CA ASP A 445 15.87 -10.51 -15.66
C ASP A 445 14.99 -9.38 -15.09
N PHE A 446 13.77 -9.71 -14.64
CA PHE A 446 12.90 -8.78 -13.94
C PHE A 446 13.55 -8.21 -12.68
N ILE A 447 14.03 -9.05 -11.75
CA ILE A 447 14.69 -8.58 -10.52
C ILE A 447 15.81 -7.59 -10.84
N LYS A 448 16.67 -7.89 -11.84
CA LYS A 448 17.78 -7.00 -12.22
C LYS A 448 17.32 -5.65 -12.77
N LYS A 449 16.24 -5.65 -13.55
CA LYS A 449 15.63 -4.45 -14.16
C LYS A 449 14.77 -3.64 -13.19
N SER A 450 14.38 -4.22 -12.06
CA SER A 450 13.60 -3.55 -11.02
C SER A 450 14.46 -2.85 -9.95
N GLN A 451 15.79 -3.05 -9.95
CA GLN A 451 16.67 -2.38 -8.99
C GLN A 451 16.79 -0.88 -9.29
N VAL A 452 16.54 -0.05 -8.28
CA VAL A 452 16.69 1.42 -8.36
C VAL A 452 18.14 1.80 -8.65
N LYS A 453 18.37 2.60 -9.69
CA LYS A 453 19.72 2.94 -10.20
C LYS A 453 20.30 4.22 -9.61
N ASP A 454 19.44 5.13 -9.14
CA ASP A 454 19.80 6.47 -8.70
C ASP A 454 19.20 6.79 -7.33
N ASN A 455 19.85 7.70 -6.59
CA ASN A 455 19.22 8.31 -5.43
C ASN A 455 18.17 9.34 -5.89
N PRO A 456 17.23 9.73 -5.01
CA PRO A 456 16.31 10.82 -5.32
C PRO A 456 17.08 12.10 -5.68
N SER A 457 16.46 12.92 -6.53
CA SER A 457 17.11 14.07 -7.16
C SER A 457 17.56 15.13 -6.15
N GLY A 458 18.63 15.86 -6.48
CA GLY A 458 19.10 17.00 -5.68
C GLY A 458 19.53 16.64 -4.25
N ASP A 459 19.27 17.56 -3.31
CA ASP A 459 19.50 17.33 -1.88
C ASP A 459 18.28 16.63 -1.26
N PHE A 460 18.20 15.33 -1.50
CA PHE A 460 17.08 14.49 -1.05
C PHE A 460 16.91 14.44 0.47
N LYS A 461 17.97 14.70 1.25
CA LYS A 461 17.88 14.77 2.71
C LYS A 461 17.11 15.99 3.18
N GLN A 462 17.29 17.14 2.53
CA GLN A 462 16.46 18.32 2.80
C GLN A 462 14.99 18.11 2.44
N MET A 463 14.72 17.16 1.55
CA MET A 463 13.37 16.76 1.14
C MET A 463 12.85 15.54 1.90
N PHE A 464 13.52 15.16 2.99
CA PHE A 464 13.12 14.07 3.91
C PHE A 464 13.07 12.70 3.24
N ARG A 465 13.94 12.45 2.25
CA ARG A 465 14.15 11.13 1.67
C ARG A 465 15.47 10.54 2.15
N HIS A 466 15.59 9.23 2.03
CA HIS A 466 16.81 8.47 2.31
C HIS A 466 17.46 7.94 1.03
N ILE A 467 18.61 7.27 1.14
CA ILE A 467 19.29 6.68 -0.03
C ILE A 467 18.45 5.57 -0.66
N SER A 468 18.37 5.55 -1.99
CA SER A 468 17.59 4.56 -2.75
C SER A 468 18.43 3.83 -3.80
N LYS A 469 19.61 4.34 -4.17
CA LYS A 469 20.47 3.69 -5.17
C LYS A 469 20.89 2.29 -4.71
N GLY A 470 20.62 1.30 -5.55
CA GLY A 470 20.90 -0.12 -5.29
C GLY A 470 19.78 -0.86 -4.58
N SER A 471 18.71 -0.17 -4.16
CA SER A 471 17.57 -0.78 -3.50
C SER A 471 16.63 -1.50 -4.47
N TRP A 472 15.74 -2.30 -3.88
CA TRP A 472 14.50 -2.72 -4.52
C TRP A 472 13.31 -2.10 -3.76
N THR A 473 12.31 -1.67 -4.52
CA THR A 473 11.03 -1.20 -3.99
C THR A 473 10.09 -2.39 -3.77
N PHE A 474 8.90 -2.15 -3.21
CA PHE A 474 7.87 -3.19 -3.10
C PHE A 474 7.22 -3.56 -4.45
N SER A 475 7.19 -2.61 -5.41
CA SER A 475 6.55 -2.76 -6.72
C SER A 475 7.56 -2.91 -7.85
N ASP A 476 7.97 -1.81 -8.48
CA ASP A 476 8.88 -1.79 -9.61
C ASP A 476 9.84 -0.59 -9.49
N GLN A 477 10.75 -0.45 -10.46
CA GLN A 477 11.77 0.59 -10.40
C GLN A 477 11.14 1.99 -10.35
N ASP A 478 10.03 2.23 -11.07
CA ASP A 478 9.37 3.53 -11.20
C ASP A 478 8.81 4.09 -9.90
N HIS A 479 8.47 3.22 -8.94
CA HIS A 479 8.02 3.67 -7.64
C HIS A 479 9.12 4.44 -6.88
N GLY A 480 10.38 4.00 -6.99
CA GLY A 480 11.55 4.71 -6.44
C GLY A 480 11.67 4.78 -4.91
N TRP A 481 10.71 4.25 -4.14
CA TRP A 481 10.82 4.15 -2.68
C TRP A 481 11.51 2.86 -2.26
N GLN A 482 12.72 2.98 -1.70
CA GLN A 482 13.44 1.84 -1.15
C GLN A 482 12.69 1.23 0.03
N VAL A 483 12.74 -0.09 0.15
CA VAL A 483 12.27 -0.82 1.33
C VAL A 483 13.34 -1.84 1.74
N SER A 484 13.63 -1.95 3.03
CA SER A 484 14.74 -2.74 3.55
C SER A 484 14.61 -4.23 3.23
N ASP A 485 13.44 -4.82 3.48
CA ASP A 485 13.16 -6.23 3.22
C ASP A 485 13.07 -6.48 1.71
N CYS A 486 12.37 -5.65 0.93
CA CYS A 486 12.36 -5.80 -0.52
C CYS A 486 13.79 -5.76 -1.10
N THR A 487 14.65 -4.89 -0.56
CA THR A 487 16.07 -4.83 -0.94
C THR A 487 16.83 -6.10 -0.54
N ALA A 488 16.60 -6.62 0.66
CA ALA A 488 17.21 -7.86 1.13
C ALA A 488 16.74 -9.08 0.34
N GLU A 489 15.44 -9.19 0.05
CA GLU A 489 14.84 -10.27 -0.74
C GLU A 489 15.30 -10.21 -2.21
N GLY A 490 15.35 -9.01 -2.81
CA GLY A 490 15.91 -8.80 -4.15
C GLY A 490 17.39 -9.17 -4.23
N LEU A 491 18.19 -8.74 -3.25
CA LEU A 491 19.61 -9.10 -3.13
C LEU A 491 19.77 -10.63 -2.99
N LYS A 492 19.02 -11.27 -2.11
CA LYS A 492 19.04 -12.72 -1.90
C LYS A 492 18.70 -13.47 -3.18
N CYS A 493 17.71 -13.04 -3.96
CA CYS A 493 17.39 -13.62 -5.27
C CYS A 493 18.58 -13.54 -6.23
N CYS A 494 19.21 -12.38 -6.37
CA CYS A 494 20.39 -12.21 -7.23
C CYS A 494 21.54 -13.12 -6.80
N LEU A 495 21.79 -13.25 -5.49
CA LEU A 495 22.84 -14.11 -4.95
C LEU A 495 22.55 -15.60 -5.18
N LEU A 496 21.31 -16.04 -4.95
CA LEU A 496 20.87 -17.42 -5.21
C LEU A 496 21.03 -17.78 -6.68
N MET A 497 20.54 -16.93 -7.59
CA MET A 497 20.69 -17.13 -9.03
C MET A 497 22.16 -17.14 -9.47
N SER A 498 23.02 -16.35 -8.83
CA SER A 498 24.44 -16.31 -9.17
C SER A 498 25.20 -17.62 -8.93
N MET A 499 24.63 -18.54 -8.14
CA MET A 499 25.18 -19.86 -7.86
C MET A 499 24.76 -20.93 -8.89
N LEU A 500 23.82 -20.60 -9.78
CA LEU A 500 23.35 -21.48 -10.86
C LEU A 500 24.06 -21.19 -12.20
N PRO A 501 24.06 -22.15 -13.14
CA PRO A 501 24.63 -21.95 -14.48
C PRO A 501 23.93 -20.80 -15.24
N PRO A 502 24.68 -19.87 -15.89
CA PRO A 502 24.11 -18.77 -16.67
C PRO A 502 23.20 -19.22 -17.82
N GLU A 503 23.36 -20.44 -18.32
CA GLU A 503 22.50 -21.03 -19.35
C GLU A 503 21.06 -21.22 -18.84
N ILE A 504 20.89 -21.47 -17.54
CA ILE A 504 19.59 -21.69 -16.90
C ILE A 504 18.96 -20.35 -16.49
N VAL A 505 19.72 -19.47 -15.84
CA VAL A 505 19.16 -18.28 -15.17
C VAL A 505 19.61 -16.95 -15.76
N GLY A 506 20.42 -16.97 -16.82
CA GLY A 506 21.02 -15.77 -17.43
C GLY A 506 22.21 -15.22 -16.65
N GLU A 507 22.79 -14.14 -17.19
CA GLU A 507 23.99 -13.52 -16.62
C GLU A 507 23.76 -12.98 -15.21
N LYS A 508 24.82 -13.06 -14.40
CA LYS A 508 24.85 -12.56 -13.02
C LYS A 508 24.72 -11.04 -13.01
N MET A 509 24.23 -10.51 -11.91
CA MET A 509 24.24 -9.06 -11.66
C MET A 509 25.66 -8.57 -11.41
N GLU A 510 25.98 -7.35 -11.85
CA GLU A 510 27.30 -6.77 -11.63
C GLU A 510 27.58 -6.56 -10.13
N PRO A 511 28.77 -6.89 -9.61
CA PRO A 511 29.07 -6.81 -8.18
C PRO A 511 28.81 -5.44 -7.56
N GLN A 512 29.08 -4.35 -8.29
CA GLN A 512 28.84 -2.99 -7.80
C GLN A 512 27.37 -2.74 -7.45
N GLN A 513 26.44 -3.31 -8.21
CA GLN A 513 25.00 -3.19 -7.94
C GLN A 513 24.61 -3.92 -6.65
N LEU A 514 25.26 -5.05 -6.35
CA LEU A 514 25.06 -5.78 -5.09
C LEU A 514 25.65 -4.99 -3.91
N TYR A 515 26.78 -4.31 -4.11
CA TYR A 515 27.40 -3.46 -3.08
C TYR A 515 26.51 -2.25 -2.73
N ASP A 516 25.88 -1.65 -3.74
CA ASP A 516 24.94 -0.55 -3.52
C ASP A 516 23.72 -1.02 -2.69
N ALA A 517 23.20 -2.23 -2.95
CA ALA A 517 22.13 -2.82 -2.12
C ALA A 517 22.56 -3.05 -0.66
N VAL A 518 23.77 -3.57 -0.45
CA VAL A 518 24.34 -3.74 0.90
C VAL A 518 24.47 -2.40 1.62
N ASN A 519 24.82 -1.31 0.92
CA ASN A 519 24.90 0.02 1.52
C ASN A 519 23.53 0.52 2.02
N VAL A 520 22.45 0.26 1.28
CA VAL A 520 21.08 0.59 1.72
C VAL A 520 20.73 -0.19 2.99
N ILE A 521 20.89 -1.52 2.98
CA ILE A 521 20.57 -2.38 4.15
C ILE A 521 21.35 -1.94 5.40
N LEU A 522 22.66 -1.73 5.27
CA LEU A 522 23.49 -1.31 6.40
C LEU A 522 23.12 0.09 6.95
N SER A 523 22.52 0.95 6.11
CA SER A 523 22.14 2.31 6.52
C SER A 523 20.87 2.40 7.35
N LEU A 524 20.08 1.32 7.40
CA LEU A 524 18.76 1.27 8.05
C LEU A 524 18.77 0.55 9.41
N GLN A 525 19.92 0.05 9.85
CA GLN A 525 20.04 -0.58 11.17
C GLN A 525 20.07 0.47 12.29
N SER A 526 19.16 0.31 13.24
CA SER A 526 19.11 1.10 14.46
C SER A 526 20.12 0.65 15.51
N GLN A 527 20.30 1.46 16.56
CA GLN A 527 21.26 1.16 17.64
C GLN A 527 20.91 -0.13 18.41
N ASN A 528 19.63 -0.49 18.48
CA ASN A 528 19.15 -1.73 19.09
C ASN A 528 19.40 -2.97 18.20
N GLY A 529 19.91 -2.79 16.97
CA GLY A 529 20.20 -3.86 16.02
C GLY A 529 19.05 -4.18 15.05
N GLY A 530 17.84 -3.70 15.33
CA GLY A 530 16.67 -3.86 14.48
C GLY A 530 16.74 -2.99 13.22
N LEU A 531 15.93 -3.33 12.23
CA LEU A 531 15.84 -2.59 10.97
C LEU A 531 14.44 -2.03 10.76
N ALA A 532 14.42 -0.77 10.40
CA ALA A 532 13.24 -0.09 9.90
C ALA A 532 12.98 -0.41 8.42
N ALA A 533 11.72 -0.20 7.98
CA ALA A 533 11.27 -0.55 6.64
C ALA A 533 11.78 0.44 5.57
N TRP A 534 11.56 1.76 5.71
CA TRP A 534 11.88 2.72 4.65
C TRP A 534 13.09 3.60 4.99
N GLU A 535 13.16 4.09 6.22
CA GLU A 535 14.11 5.12 6.64
C GLU A 535 14.69 4.82 8.03
N PRO A 536 15.82 5.45 8.43
CA PRO A 536 16.35 5.21 9.76
C PRO A 536 15.37 5.63 10.87
N ALA A 537 15.05 4.69 11.76
CA ALA A 537 14.32 4.99 12.97
C ALA A 537 15.19 5.80 13.95
N GLY A 538 14.55 6.58 14.83
CA GLY A 538 15.27 7.44 15.78
C GLY A 538 14.48 8.61 16.36
N ALA A 539 13.20 8.74 15.99
CA ALA A 539 12.28 9.63 16.66
C ALA A 539 11.85 9.04 18.02
N GLN A 540 11.42 9.89 18.95
CA GLN A 540 11.07 9.46 20.30
C GLN A 540 9.68 8.81 20.34
N GLU A 541 9.55 7.66 21.01
CA GLU A 541 8.31 6.88 21.14
C GLU A 541 7.10 7.69 21.64
N TRP A 542 7.32 8.66 22.54
CA TRP A 542 6.22 9.49 23.07
C TRP A 542 5.48 10.28 21.98
N LEU A 543 6.06 10.44 20.79
CA LEU A 543 5.40 11.07 19.65
C LEU A 543 4.17 10.26 19.18
N GLU A 544 4.10 8.96 19.43
CA GLU A 544 2.90 8.14 19.14
C GLU A 544 1.68 8.56 19.97
N MET A 545 1.88 9.25 21.11
CA MET A 545 0.78 9.88 21.86
C MET A 545 0.11 11.01 21.07
N LEU A 546 0.75 11.50 20.00
CA LEU A 546 0.25 12.53 19.10
C LEU A 546 -0.34 11.94 17.81
N ASN A 547 -0.55 10.62 17.73
CA ASN A 547 -1.13 9.94 16.58
C ASN A 547 -2.47 10.58 16.16
N PRO A 548 -2.51 11.28 15.02
CA PRO A 548 -3.68 12.05 14.62
C PRO A 548 -4.80 11.23 13.98
N THR A 549 -4.73 9.89 14.02
CA THR A 549 -5.71 8.97 13.45
C THR A 549 -6.36 8.11 14.52
N GLU A 550 -7.67 7.95 14.41
CA GLU A 550 -8.48 7.20 15.37
C GLU A 550 -8.48 5.68 15.13
N PHE A 551 -8.13 5.23 13.91
CA PHE A 551 -8.30 3.84 13.45
C PHE A 551 -6.97 3.11 13.11
N PHE A 552 -5.82 3.77 13.27
CA PHE A 552 -4.49 3.15 13.15
C PHE A 552 -3.67 3.38 14.41
N ALA A 553 -2.73 2.48 14.69
CA ALA A 553 -1.74 2.62 15.75
C ALA A 553 -0.32 2.58 15.16
N ASP A 554 0.65 3.12 15.90
CA ASP A 554 2.08 3.07 15.57
C ASP A 554 2.42 3.66 14.18
N ILE A 555 1.83 4.82 13.88
CA ILE A 555 1.99 5.48 12.59
C ILE A 555 2.77 6.79 12.67
N VAL A 556 3.17 7.29 13.84
CA VAL A 556 3.82 8.60 13.93
C VAL A 556 5.30 8.50 13.63
N ILE A 557 5.96 7.47 14.13
CA ILE A 557 7.40 7.28 13.98
C ILE A 557 7.71 6.01 13.20
N GLU A 558 8.90 5.96 12.61
CA GLU A 558 9.41 4.73 12.01
C GLU A 558 9.90 3.80 13.13
N HIS A 559 9.49 2.53 13.06
CA HIS A 559 9.82 1.49 14.03
C HIS A 559 10.75 0.45 13.41
N GLU A 560 11.39 -0.36 14.25
CA GLU A 560 12.13 -1.52 13.78
C GLU A 560 11.23 -2.78 13.73
N TYR A 561 11.41 -3.60 12.69
CA TYR A 561 10.56 -4.76 12.43
C TYR A 561 11.36 -6.06 12.37
N ILE A 562 10.73 -7.14 12.85
CA ILE A 562 11.29 -8.51 12.86
C ILE A 562 11.60 -8.96 11.44
N GLU A 563 10.66 -8.71 10.54
CA GLU A 563 10.67 -9.16 9.16
C GLU A 563 11.80 -8.48 8.37
N CYS A 564 11.89 -7.16 8.48
CA CYS A 564 12.96 -6.36 7.89
C CYS A 564 14.34 -6.79 8.39
N THR A 565 14.46 -7.06 9.69
CA THR A 565 15.71 -7.49 10.33
C THR A 565 16.11 -8.89 9.87
N ALA A 566 15.18 -9.85 9.90
CA ALA A 566 15.42 -11.24 9.53
C ALA A 566 15.79 -11.42 8.04
N SER A 567 15.06 -10.76 7.13
CA SER A 567 15.38 -10.76 5.70
C SER A 567 16.79 -10.22 5.43
N SER A 568 17.18 -9.17 6.15
CA SER A 568 18.50 -8.56 6.01
C SER A 568 19.63 -9.46 6.53
N ILE A 569 19.40 -10.20 7.63
CA ILE A 569 20.34 -11.23 8.10
C ILE A 569 20.57 -12.28 7.01
N HIS A 570 19.49 -12.80 6.40
CA HIS A 570 19.58 -13.80 5.32
C HIS A 570 20.44 -13.32 4.16
N ALA A 571 20.11 -12.14 3.64
CA ALA A 571 20.80 -11.57 2.50
C ALA A 571 22.28 -11.32 2.80
N LEU A 572 22.60 -10.75 3.97
CA LEU A 572 23.98 -10.40 4.32
C LEU A 572 24.85 -11.60 4.68
N VAL A 573 24.30 -12.65 5.31
CA VAL A 573 25.03 -13.91 5.53
C VAL A 573 25.42 -14.52 4.18
N MET A 574 24.50 -14.57 3.22
CA MET A 574 24.78 -15.10 1.89
C MET A 574 25.77 -14.21 1.12
N PHE A 575 25.57 -12.89 1.16
CA PHE A 575 26.46 -11.92 0.53
C PHE A 575 27.89 -12.06 1.06
N LYS A 576 28.07 -12.11 2.39
CA LYS A 576 29.37 -12.30 3.05
C LYS A 576 30.09 -13.56 2.58
N LYS A 577 29.36 -14.65 2.33
CA LYS A 577 29.94 -15.91 1.82
C LYS A 577 30.46 -15.77 0.39
N LEU A 578 29.72 -15.07 -0.47
CA LEU A 578 30.06 -14.91 -1.89
C LEU A 578 31.04 -13.76 -2.15
N TYR A 579 31.03 -12.72 -1.31
CA TYR A 579 31.85 -11.50 -1.43
C TYR A 579 32.60 -11.18 -0.12
N PRO A 580 33.47 -12.08 0.38
CA PRO A 580 34.07 -11.97 1.73
C PRO A 580 35.00 -10.76 1.93
N GLY A 581 35.40 -10.07 0.85
CA GLY A 581 36.27 -8.89 0.90
C GLY A 581 35.53 -7.55 1.06
N HIS A 582 34.22 -7.49 0.86
CA HIS A 582 33.47 -6.24 0.87
C HIS A 582 32.83 -5.99 2.24
N ARG A 583 33.26 -4.92 2.94
CA ARG A 583 32.67 -4.44 4.22
C ARG A 583 32.46 -5.52 5.28
N LYS A 584 33.35 -6.51 5.32
CA LYS A 584 33.22 -7.71 6.17
C LYS A 584 32.97 -7.37 7.64
N LYS A 585 33.72 -6.40 8.18
CA LYS A 585 33.62 -6.02 9.60
C LYS A 585 32.27 -5.39 9.91
N GLU A 586 31.78 -4.49 9.06
CA GLU A 586 30.46 -3.88 9.25
C GLU A 586 29.34 -4.91 9.14
N ILE A 587 29.44 -5.84 8.19
CA ILE A 587 28.45 -6.92 8.03
C ILE A 587 28.46 -7.88 9.23
N ASP A 588 29.63 -8.23 9.77
CA ASP A 588 29.73 -9.10 10.95
C ASP A 588 29.08 -8.45 12.18
N ASN A 589 29.34 -7.16 12.38
CA ASN A 589 28.72 -6.39 13.46
C ASN A 589 27.21 -6.27 13.25
N PHE A 590 26.77 -6.00 12.02
CA PHE A 590 25.35 -5.90 11.68
C PHE A 590 24.61 -7.19 12.03
N ILE A 591 25.11 -8.34 11.57
CA ILE A 591 24.46 -9.64 11.79
C ILE A 591 24.38 -9.95 13.29
N THR A 592 25.45 -9.65 14.04
CA THR A 592 25.49 -9.87 15.48
C THR A 592 24.40 -9.04 16.20
N ASN A 593 24.31 -7.76 15.89
CA ASN A 593 23.32 -6.87 16.52
C ASN A 593 21.89 -7.23 16.11
N ALA A 594 21.66 -7.58 14.85
CA ALA A 594 20.36 -7.99 14.33
C ALA A 594 19.87 -9.30 14.98
N VAL A 595 20.78 -10.24 15.24
CA VAL A 595 20.45 -11.46 16.00
C VAL A 595 20.06 -11.14 17.44
N HIS A 596 20.80 -10.26 18.12
CA HIS A 596 20.45 -9.85 19.47
C HIS A 596 19.08 -9.16 19.52
N TYR A 597 18.78 -8.28 18.56
CA TYR A 597 17.46 -7.67 18.42
C TYR A 597 16.36 -8.73 18.37
N LEU A 598 16.47 -9.73 17.48
CA LEU A 598 15.48 -10.81 17.37
C LEU A 598 15.34 -11.62 18.68
N GLU A 599 16.44 -11.89 19.38
CA GLU A 599 16.41 -12.60 20.68
C GLU A 599 15.75 -11.75 21.78
N ASP A 600 15.96 -10.43 21.78
CA ASP A 600 15.49 -9.51 22.82
C ASP A 600 13.99 -9.17 22.72
N ILE A 601 13.45 -9.11 21.50
CA ILE A 601 12.03 -8.77 21.27
C ILE A 601 11.11 -10.00 21.25
N GLN A 602 11.65 -11.21 21.46
CA GLN A 602 10.85 -12.41 21.55
C GLN A 602 9.85 -12.29 22.71
N MET A 603 8.58 -12.63 22.47
CA MET A 603 7.55 -12.55 23.48
C MET A 603 7.75 -13.64 24.57
N PRO A 604 7.18 -13.46 25.78
CA PRO A 604 7.31 -14.44 26.86
C PRO A 604 6.79 -15.84 26.51
N ASP A 605 5.81 -15.93 25.60
CA ASP A 605 5.28 -17.19 25.07
C ASP A 605 6.14 -17.78 23.95
N GLY A 606 7.30 -17.19 23.64
CA GLY A 606 8.21 -17.66 22.59
C GLY A 606 7.88 -17.15 21.19
N SER A 607 6.71 -16.55 20.96
CA SER A 607 6.33 -16.06 19.64
C SER A 607 6.99 -14.71 19.29
N TRP A 608 6.85 -14.32 18.03
CA TRP A 608 7.13 -12.96 17.55
C TRP A 608 5.89 -12.40 16.84
N TYR A 609 5.54 -11.15 17.13
CA TYR A 609 4.41 -10.46 16.51
C TYR A 609 4.74 -10.05 15.07
N GLY A 610 3.86 -10.37 14.12
CA GLY A 610 4.00 -9.96 12.72
C GLY A 610 3.31 -8.62 12.48
N ASN A 611 4.04 -7.64 11.95
CA ASN A 611 3.52 -6.30 11.63
C ASN A 611 3.07 -6.19 10.17
N TRP A 612 3.72 -6.95 9.28
CA TRP A 612 3.46 -6.90 7.83
C TRP A 612 2.75 -8.16 7.29
N GLY A 613 2.36 -9.08 8.18
CA GLY A 613 1.60 -10.29 7.87
C GLY A 613 0.92 -10.85 9.12
N VAL A 614 -0.18 -11.60 8.94
CA VAL A 614 -1.11 -11.97 10.03
C VAL A 614 -0.80 -13.34 10.65
N CYS A 615 -0.52 -13.46 11.95
CA CYS A 615 0.28 -12.50 12.70
C CYS A 615 1.48 -13.23 13.31
N PHE A 616 1.28 -14.00 14.38
CA PHE A 616 2.37 -14.67 15.09
C PHE A 616 3.08 -15.76 14.27
N THR A 617 2.36 -16.51 13.42
CA THR A 617 2.99 -17.48 12.52
C THR A 617 3.93 -16.81 11.53
N TYR A 618 3.57 -15.62 11.06
CA TYR A 618 4.37 -14.81 10.14
C TYR A 618 5.62 -14.26 10.85
N GLY A 619 5.46 -13.52 11.94
CA GLY A 619 6.58 -12.96 12.70
C GLY A 619 7.56 -14.04 13.19
N THR A 620 7.03 -15.15 13.71
CA THR A 620 7.84 -16.29 14.17
C THR A 620 8.58 -16.97 13.02
N TRP A 621 7.96 -17.12 11.84
CA TRP A 621 8.64 -17.67 10.66
C TRP A 621 9.85 -16.82 10.25
N PHE A 622 9.70 -15.49 10.19
CA PHE A 622 10.82 -14.60 9.88
C PHE A 622 11.91 -14.68 10.94
N ALA A 623 11.56 -14.55 12.22
CA ALA A 623 12.53 -14.59 13.31
C ALA A 623 13.35 -15.91 13.32
N LEU A 624 12.67 -17.06 13.25
CA LEU A 624 13.31 -18.37 13.17
C LEU A 624 14.18 -18.49 11.92
N GLY A 625 13.70 -17.99 10.78
CA GLY A 625 14.47 -17.92 9.55
C GLY A 625 15.77 -17.14 9.78
N GLY A 626 15.68 -15.89 10.24
CA GLY A 626 16.82 -15.00 10.48
C GLY A 626 17.86 -15.63 11.40
N LEU A 627 17.41 -16.16 12.54
CA LEU A 627 18.25 -16.86 13.51
C LEU A 627 18.94 -18.08 12.88
N ALA A 628 18.20 -18.92 12.14
CA ALA A 628 18.75 -20.09 11.47
C ALA A 628 19.83 -19.72 10.43
N ALA A 629 19.61 -18.66 9.65
CA ALA A 629 20.62 -18.16 8.70
C ALA A 629 21.89 -17.66 9.40
N ALA A 630 21.77 -17.09 10.60
CA ALA A 630 22.90 -16.70 11.43
C ALA A 630 23.59 -17.89 12.14
N GLY A 631 23.16 -19.12 11.90
CA GLY A 631 23.74 -20.33 12.51
C GLY A 631 23.20 -20.65 13.91
N LYS A 632 22.09 -20.05 14.31
CA LYS A 632 21.37 -20.41 15.54
C LYS A 632 20.53 -21.66 15.30
N THR A 633 20.51 -22.55 16.28
CA THR A 633 19.86 -23.86 16.22
C THR A 633 19.16 -24.15 17.54
N TYR A 634 18.38 -25.22 17.57
CA TYR A 634 17.76 -25.71 18.81
C TYR A 634 18.78 -25.97 19.94
N THR A 635 20.02 -26.34 19.61
CA THR A 635 21.03 -26.67 20.62
C THR A 635 21.78 -25.45 21.16
N ASN A 636 22.00 -24.41 20.35
CA ASN A 636 22.86 -23.28 20.71
C ASN A 636 22.12 -21.95 20.96
N CYS A 637 20.80 -21.90 20.76
CA CYS A 637 20.00 -20.68 20.94
C CYS A 637 18.76 -20.99 21.78
N GLU A 638 18.56 -20.22 22.85
CA GLU A 638 17.40 -20.38 23.72
C GLU A 638 16.11 -19.90 23.05
N ALA A 639 16.16 -18.79 22.30
CA ALA A 639 15.01 -18.26 21.59
C ALA A 639 14.42 -19.28 20.61
N MET A 640 15.28 -20.05 19.90
CA MET A 640 14.87 -21.15 19.01
C MET A 640 14.16 -22.30 19.74
N ARG A 641 14.41 -22.50 21.05
CA ARG A 641 13.78 -23.56 21.85
C ARG A 641 12.43 -23.15 22.38
N ARG A 642 12.29 -21.90 22.86
CA ARG A 642 11.06 -21.43 23.53
C ARG A 642 9.81 -21.59 22.65
N VAL A 643 9.94 -21.30 21.36
CA VAL A 643 8.87 -21.42 20.34
C VAL A 643 8.28 -22.82 20.23
N LEU A 644 9.10 -23.86 20.42
CA LEU A 644 8.68 -25.26 20.22
C LEU A 644 8.05 -25.87 21.48
N ILE A 645 8.08 -25.14 22.60
CA ILE A 645 7.63 -25.61 23.91
C ILE A 645 6.30 -24.93 24.30
N SER A 646 6.04 -23.73 23.77
CA SER A 646 4.77 -23.00 23.80
C SER A 646 3.76 -23.58 22.81
#